data_AF-A0A9X0R226-F1
#
_entry.id   AF-A0A9X0R226-F1
#
_cell.length_a   1.000
_cell.length_b   1.000
_cell.length_c   1.000
_cell.angle_alpha   90.00
_cell.angle_beta   90.00
_cell.angle_gamma   90.00
#
_symmetry.space_group_name_H-M   'P 1'
#
loop_
_entity.id
_entity.type
_entity.pdbx_description
1 polymer ?
#
loop_
_entity_poly.entity_id
_entity_poly.type
_entity_poly.pdbx_seq_one_letter_code
_entity_poly.pdbx_strand_id
1 'polypeptide(L)'
;MPRLESVLFRHMDAQIETPARTRGVVERAGRFLGLTGWAVDPSHPGRPAEIEVLAGETVIATCRTSLPRPDLGLGEAAAAAGFRLPRTAFQTAVARAQRGKGGVLSLRLAGTGEALHAAVALPSLDELVDAGGDDPPSPVAEPAAAAASPPPVPPPAGVPAPPAASSRPLPTAEPVPPAASSEQPPAGVPASSAMPPPATESVPSVAPPVAPPVALPPSPPSAEAAARDLPAALASLRQLATTLPAATAPPRQAGFIEAFGATTGGPLWLFGWMRPTAGHHFPCRIGEETLHPAGMAIAWQARPDLPEGGVAFTAAVDTAWRPDSETPRPQLLFGPDGADRLECLDTSQWLDEPACATRLAAAAAKLSGRFLRPLQRLAAATNAWAPDGPETAALGLKAHVERLVVVPGFGALVAGWALSPQQPMQPRLLRLGERVLPVLPGSITRTARRDLLENAGGSARLAASAGFTAVFAGPLAPEDAGEAVLKLVTEGGIGCNHRVAPAQLRLLGHSAEIEELLTFYPALEREAWFPDLARAIGAGLRRAAARATLVLLHPAPAAILATIGADRSDAALLLADLALLADRRPDLPPIVLLLGSGETRATALAGFGELQEQVAARGSLFELPDPAQALHALPTVLDALGAERFIFLGPGAFPDAAGWDALLDVLAAPGPAPFSLTLRSGPLDAAAAAGTACFAWRRAECLGWLATQPVPVGGLASGLPALPPNRAAPPPGAGADPGRLVPVGRLARAVNALLFAPETPHG
;
A
#
# COMPACT_ATOMS: atom_id res chain seq x y z
N MET A 1 -17.97 -41.83 9.09
CA MET A 1 -18.30 -40.59 9.82
C MET A 1 -17.16 -39.58 9.58
N PRO A 2 -17.49 -38.30 9.38
CA PRO A 2 -17.40 -37.63 8.06
C PRO A 2 -16.17 -36.69 7.96
N ARG A 3 -15.50 -36.55 6.80
CA ARG A 3 -15.80 -35.68 5.64
C ARG A 3 -16.20 -34.23 6.02
N LEU A 4 -15.20 -33.36 6.07
CA LEU A 4 -15.33 -31.90 6.02
C LEU A 4 -15.27 -31.46 4.56
N GLU A 5 -16.42 -31.51 3.89
CA GLU A 5 -16.73 -30.69 2.72
C GLU A 5 -17.64 -29.55 3.18
N SER A 6 -17.60 -28.42 2.46
CA SER A 6 -18.52 -27.27 2.51
C SER A 6 -18.28 -26.18 3.57
N VAL A 7 -17.45 -25.19 3.21
CA VAL A 7 -17.59 -23.80 3.67
C VAL A 7 -17.33 -22.83 2.50
N LEU A 8 -18.42 -22.27 1.98
CA LEU A 8 -18.57 -20.93 1.39
C LEU A 8 -17.88 -20.59 0.05
N PHE A 9 -18.46 -21.06 -1.06
CA PHE A 9 -18.71 -20.19 -2.22
C PHE A 9 -20.17 -19.73 -2.15
N ARG A 10 -20.43 -18.58 -1.53
CA ARG A 10 -21.69 -17.86 -1.77
C ARG A 10 -21.56 -17.20 -3.13
N HIS A 11 -22.11 -17.85 -4.15
CA HIS A 11 -22.46 -17.18 -5.39
C HIS A 11 -23.33 -15.97 -5.05
N MET A 12 -22.93 -14.80 -5.56
CA MET A 12 -23.82 -13.67 -5.71
C MET A 12 -24.91 -14.08 -6.71
N ASP A 13 -26.04 -14.56 -6.18
CA ASP A 13 -27.30 -14.54 -6.90
C ASP A 13 -27.76 -13.08 -7.00
N ALA A 14 -27.10 -12.32 -7.87
CA ALA A 14 -27.76 -11.20 -8.49
C ALA A 14 -28.79 -11.82 -9.45
N GLN A 15 -30.04 -11.89 -9.00
CA GLN A 15 -31.17 -12.08 -9.89
C GLN A 15 -31.19 -10.90 -10.86
N ILE A 16 -30.45 -11.02 -11.96
CA ILE A 16 -30.81 -10.38 -13.21
C ILE A 16 -32.13 -11.05 -13.55
N GLU A 17 -33.25 -10.43 -13.21
CA GLU A 17 -34.52 -10.70 -13.88
C GLU A 17 -34.19 -10.67 -15.36
N THR A 18 -34.07 -11.84 -15.98
CA THR A 18 -33.83 -11.92 -17.41
C THR A 18 -35.17 -11.52 -18.00
N PRO A 19 -35.36 -10.30 -18.55
CA PRO A 19 -36.59 -10.04 -19.25
C PRO A 19 -36.69 -11.14 -20.30
N ALA A 20 -37.83 -11.82 -20.39
CA ALA A 20 -38.01 -13.06 -21.15
C ALA A 20 -37.84 -12.93 -22.69
N ARG A 21 -37.10 -11.91 -23.15
CA ARG A 21 -36.86 -11.50 -24.53
C ARG A 21 -35.49 -10.85 -24.78
N THR A 22 -34.54 -10.82 -23.85
CA THR A 22 -33.21 -10.24 -24.18
C THR A 22 -32.49 -11.13 -25.19
N ARG A 23 -32.35 -10.64 -26.43
CA ARG A 23 -31.69 -11.33 -27.55
C ARG A 23 -30.18 -11.09 -27.60
N GLY A 24 -29.66 -10.34 -26.64
CA GLY A 24 -28.24 -10.14 -26.39
C GLY A 24 -27.98 -8.99 -25.43
N VAL A 25 -26.78 -9.00 -24.83
CA VAL A 25 -26.34 -8.01 -23.86
C VAL A 25 -24.91 -7.57 -24.19
N VAL A 26 -24.67 -6.26 -24.16
CA VAL A 26 -23.32 -5.67 -24.12
C VAL A 26 -22.89 -5.62 -22.66
N GLU A 27 -21.88 -6.43 -22.32
CA GLU A 27 -21.46 -6.63 -20.94
C GLU A 27 -20.29 -5.72 -20.56
N ARG A 28 -19.42 -5.40 -21.53
CA ARG A 28 -18.27 -4.52 -21.28
C ARG A 28 -18.06 -3.60 -22.48
N ALA A 29 -17.68 -2.37 -22.16
CA ALA A 29 -17.25 -1.36 -23.09
C ALA A 29 -15.99 -0.70 -22.54
N GLY A 30 -14.93 -0.65 -23.33
CA GLY A 30 -13.71 0.02 -22.94
C GLY A 30 -12.84 0.37 -24.14
N ARG A 31 -12.13 1.49 -24.05
CA ARG A 31 -11.23 2.00 -25.11
C ARG A 31 -10.24 0.95 -25.61
N PHE A 32 -9.69 0.14 -24.71
CA PHE A 32 -8.66 -0.85 -25.02
C PHE A 32 -9.23 -2.26 -25.23
N LEU A 33 -10.34 -2.58 -24.56
CA LEU A 33 -10.98 -3.90 -24.61
C LEU A 33 -11.92 -4.05 -25.83
N GLY A 34 -12.40 -2.92 -26.37
CA GLY A 34 -13.50 -2.89 -27.33
C GLY A 34 -14.86 -3.07 -26.67
N LEU A 35 -15.84 -3.50 -27.46
CA LEU A 35 -17.16 -3.91 -26.99
C LEU A 35 -17.21 -5.44 -26.95
N THR A 36 -17.59 -6.00 -25.81
CA THR A 36 -17.79 -7.44 -25.66
C THR A 36 -19.15 -7.73 -25.06
N GLY A 37 -19.76 -8.81 -25.52
CA GLY A 37 -21.05 -9.25 -25.02
C GLY A 37 -21.46 -10.56 -25.67
N TRP A 38 -22.75 -10.81 -25.70
CA TRP A 38 -23.34 -11.94 -26.40
C TRP A 38 -24.62 -11.52 -27.13
N ALA A 39 -24.94 -12.21 -28.21
CA ALA A 39 -26.18 -12.05 -28.94
C ALA A 39 -26.58 -13.36 -29.62
N VAL A 40 -27.88 -13.55 -29.82
CA VAL A 40 -28.45 -14.72 -30.48
C VAL A 40 -29.54 -14.27 -31.43
N ASP A 41 -29.50 -14.71 -32.69
CA ASP A 41 -30.63 -14.56 -33.60
C ASP A 41 -31.69 -15.61 -33.24
N PRO A 42 -32.86 -15.24 -32.71
CA PRO A 42 -33.89 -16.21 -32.32
C PRO A 42 -34.50 -16.93 -33.51
N SER A 43 -34.36 -16.40 -34.73
CA SER A 43 -34.77 -17.08 -35.95
C SER A 43 -33.84 -18.25 -36.28
N HIS A 44 -32.59 -18.18 -35.82
CA HIS A 44 -31.54 -19.17 -36.10
C HIS A 44 -30.56 -19.31 -34.92
N PRO A 45 -31.01 -19.80 -33.74
CA PRO A 45 -30.20 -19.76 -32.52
C PRO A 45 -28.88 -20.55 -32.62
N GLY A 46 -28.80 -21.56 -33.48
CA GLY A 46 -27.56 -22.33 -33.75
C GLY A 46 -26.58 -21.67 -34.72
N ARG A 47 -26.85 -20.47 -35.24
CA ARG A 47 -25.97 -19.76 -36.19
C ARG A 47 -25.34 -18.52 -35.56
N PRO A 48 -24.09 -18.19 -35.92
CA PRO A 48 -23.49 -16.89 -35.61
C PRO A 48 -24.43 -15.73 -35.97
N ALA A 49 -24.81 -14.94 -34.96
CA ALA A 49 -25.58 -13.72 -35.15
C ALA A 49 -24.68 -12.62 -35.71
N GLU A 50 -25.21 -11.80 -36.62
CA GLU A 50 -24.53 -10.61 -37.12
C GLU A 50 -25.03 -9.38 -36.34
N ILE A 51 -24.10 -8.55 -35.89
CA ILE A 51 -24.33 -7.41 -35.02
C ILE A 51 -23.88 -6.16 -35.75
N GLU A 52 -24.77 -5.18 -35.86
CA GLU A 52 -24.47 -3.84 -36.35
C GLU A 52 -24.16 -2.93 -35.16
N VAL A 53 -23.03 -2.23 -35.23
CA VAL A 53 -22.72 -1.12 -34.33
C VAL A 53 -23.13 0.17 -35.01
N LEU A 54 -23.87 1.00 -34.29
CA LEU A 54 -24.38 2.26 -34.79
C LEU A 54 -23.85 3.44 -33.98
N ALA A 55 -23.65 4.55 -34.68
CA ALA A 55 -23.56 5.87 -34.09
C ALA A 55 -24.81 6.66 -34.51
N GLY A 56 -25.74 6.85 -33.57
CA GLY A 56 -27.10 7.25 -33.91
C GLY A 56 -27.74 6.20 -34.85
N GLU A 57 -28.14 6.62 -36.04
CA GLU A 57 -28.80 5.75 -37.05
C GLU A 57 -27.82 5.16 -38.09
N THR A 58 -26.53 5.53 -38.05
CA THR A 58 -25.55 5.09 -39.06
C THR A 58 -24.80 3.86 -38.60
N VAL A 59 -24.85 2.78 -39.37
CA VAL A 59 -24.00 1.59 -39.15
C VAL A 59 -22.53 1.95 -39.42
N ILE A 60 -21.69 1.78 -38.40
CA ILE A 60 -20.25 2.10 -38.44
C ILE A 60 -19.36 0.87 -38.51
N ALA A 61 -19.86 -0.27 -38.06
CA ALA A 61 -19.19 -1.56 -38.15
C ALA A 61 -20.20 -2.70 -38.07
N THR A 62 -19.83 -3.86 -38.60
CA THR A 62 -20.52 -5.12 -38.36
C THR A 62 -19.56 -6.13 -37.75
N CYS A 63 -20.06 -7.02 -36.89
CA CYS A 63 -19.32 -8.17 -36.41
C CYS A 63 -20.22 -9.39 -36.31
N ARG A 64 -19.62 -10.57 -36.26
CA ARG A 64 -20.35 -11.82 -36.05
C ARG A 64 -20.00 -12.42 -34.70
N THR A 65 -20.98 -13.03 -34.03
CA THR A 65 -20.73 -13.79 -32.83
C THR A 65 -19.92 -15.04 -33.18
N SER A 66 -18.88 -15.34 -32.41
CA SER A 66 -17.95 -16.45 -32.69
C SER A 66 -17.33 -17.04 -31.43
N LEU A 67 -17.58 -16.44 -30.28
CA LEU A 67 -17.01 -16.88 -29.01
C LEU A 67 -18.01 -17.79 -28.27
N PRO A 68 -17.55 -18.89 -27.67
CA PRO A 68 -18.41 -19.77 -26.89
C PRO A 68 -18.86 -19.09 -25.58
N ARG A 69 -20.12 -19.29 -25.21
CA ARG A 69 -20.78 -18.75 -24.00
C ARG A 69 -21.59 -19.80 -23.25
N PRO A 70 -20.94 -20.86 -22.73
CA PRO A 70 -21.63 -21.96 -22.06
C PRO A 70 -22.41 -21.51 -20.80
N ASP A 71 -22.02 -20.36 -20.23
CA ASP A 71 -22.65 -19.72 -19.09
C ASP A 71 -24.10 -19.26 -19.35
N LEU A 72 -24.51 -19.10 -20.60
CA LEU A 72 -25.86 -18.65 -20.95
C LEU A 72 -26.93 -19.75 -20.91
N GLY A 73 -26.54 -21.03 -20.78
CA GLY A 73 -27.49 -22.15 -20.72
C GLY A 73 -28.28 -22.39 -22.02
N LEU A 74 -27.79 -21.91 -23.16
CA LEU A 74 -28.51 -21.93 -24.45
C LEU A 74 -28.31 -23.21 -25.29
N GLY A 75 -27.68 -24.27 -24.74
CA GLY A 75 -27.38 -25.49 -25.48
C GLY A 75 -26.39 -25.26 -26.63
N GLU A 76 -26.60 -25.88 -27.80
CA GLU A 76 -25.71 -25.72 -28.98
C GLU A 76 -25.61 -24.27 -29.47
N ALA A 77 -26.65 -23.46 -29.26
CA ALA A 77 -26.64 -22.03 -29.58
C ALA A 77 -25.57 -21.25 -28.78
N ALA A 78 -25.17 -21.75 -27.61
CA ALA A 78 -24.13 -21.13 -26.80
C ALA A 78 -22.74 -21.21 -27.45
N ALA A 79 -22.50 -22.13 -28.39
CA ALA A 79 -21.17 -22.40 -28.94
C ALA A 79 -20.58 -21.21 -29.70
N ALA A 80 -21.41 -20.27 -30.17
CA ALA A 80 -20.96 -19.09 -30.90
C ALA A 80 -21.78 -17.84 -30.57
N ALA A 81 -22.34 -17.71 -29.37
CA ALA A 81 -23.19 -16.56 -29.00
C ALA A 81 -22.39 -15.31 -28.56
N GLY A 82 -21.14 -15.46 -28.15
CA GLY A 82 -20.30 -14.35 -27.71
C GLY A 82 -19.71 -13.56 -28.87
N PHE A 83 -19.59 -12.24 -28.70
CA PHE A 83 -18.89 -11.38 -29.66
C PHE A 83 -17.83 -10.53 -28.97
N ARG A 84 -16.79 -10.19 -29.74
CA ARG A 84 -15.82 -9.15 -29.43
C ARG A 84 -15.64 -8.31 -30.67
N LEU A 85 -15.96 -7.02 -30.57
CA LEU A 85 -15.72 -6.09 -31.65
C LEU A 85 -14.22 -5.81 -31.78
N PRO A 86 -13.64 -5.98 -32.98
CA PRO A 86 -12.23 -5.66 -33.20
C PRO A 86 -11.99 -4.17 -32.99
N ARG A 87 -10.79 -3.83 -32.50
CA ARG A 87 -10.37 -2.44 -32.24
C ARG A 87 -10.57 -1.50 -33.44
N THR A 88 -10.45 -2.02 -34.65
CA THR A 88 -10.63 -1.29 -35.92
C THR A 88 -12.04 -0.73 -36.09
N ALA A 89 -13.07 -1.43 -35.59
CA ALA A 89 -14.45 -0.93 -35.57
C ALA A 89 -14.57 0.33 -34.68
N PHE A 90 -13.88 0.32 -33.55
CA PHE A 90 -13.83 1.45 -32.62
C PHE A 90 -13.04 2.63 -33.19
N GLN A 91 -11.92 2.37 -33.86
CA GLN A 91 -11.16 3.39 -34.59
C GLN A 91 -11.98 4.01 -35.72
N THR A 92 -12.80 3.22 -36.41
CA THR A 92 -13.72 3.71 -37.45
C THR A 92 -14.81 4.60 -36.85
N ALA A 93 -15.31 4.26 -35.66
CA ALA A 93 -16.25 5.08 -34.89
C ALA A 93 -15.64 6.45 -34.53
N VAL A 94 -14.42 6.45 -33.95
CA VAL A 94 -13.68 7.66 -33.58
C VAL A 94 -13.37 8.52 -34.81
N ALA A 95 -12.90 7.93 -35.90
CA ALA A 95 -12.62 8.64 -37.14
C ALA A 95 -13.87 9.26 -37.79
N ARG A 96 -15.07 8.72 -37.51
CA ARG A 96 -16.34 9.33 -37.93
C ARG A 96 -16.80 10.43 -36.97
N ALA A 97 -16.62 10.25 -35.67
CA ALA A 97 -16.89 11.26 -34.65
C ALA A 97 -16.08 12.55 -34.91
N GLN A 98 -14.79 12.40 -35.19
CA GLN A 98 -13.88 13.50 -35.55
C GLN A 98 -14.33 14.28 -36.82
N ARG A 99 -15.16 13.67 -37.68
CA ARG A 99 -15.76 14.34 -38.86
C ARG A 99 -17.07 15.06 -38.52
N GLY A 100 -17.36 15.31 -37.24
CA GLY A 100 -18.52 16.06 -36.78
C GLY A 100 -19.83 15.27 -36.76
N LYS A 101 -19.78 13.94 -36.84
CA LYS A 101 -20.95 13.07 -36.66
C LYS A 101 -20.96 12.56 -35.22
N GLY A 102 -21.46 13.38 -34.30
CA GLY A 102 -21.70 12.97 -32.91
C GLY A 102 -22.79 11.89 -32.79
N GLY A 103 -22.91 11.28 -31.61
CA GLY A 103 -23.96 10.29 -31.33
C GLY A 103 -23.60 9.35 -30.19
N VAL A 104 -24.62 8.71 -29.61
CA VAL A 104 -24.44 7.62 -28.65
C VAL A 104 -24.23 6.33 -29.42
N LEU A 105 -23.25 5.52 -29.00
CA LEU A 105 -23.06 4.20 -29.57
C LEU A 105 -24.22 3.28 -29.17
N SER A 106 -24.74 2.53 -30.13
CA SER A 106 -25.70 1.45 -29.88
C SER A 106 -25.34 0.22 -30.71
N LEU A 107 -25.86 -0.94 -30.31
CA LEU A 107 -25.69 -2.18 -31.05
C LEU A 107 -27.07 -2.76 -31.32
N ARG A 108 -27.23 -3.41 -32.48
CA ARG A 108 -28.46 -4.15 -32.82
C ARG A 108 -28.14 -5.40 -33.63
N LEU A 109 -29.07 -6.34 -33.64
CA LEU A 109 -28.99 -7.51 -34.51
C LEU A 109 -29.27 -7.12 -35.97
N ALA A 110 -28.36 -7.50 -36.87
CA ALA A 110 -28.51 -7.26 -38.30
C ALA A 110 -29.73 -8.01 -38.84
N GLY A 111 -30.48 -7.38 -39.74
CA GLY A 111 -31.69 -7.95 -40.35
C GLY A 111 -32.95 -7.92 -39.49
N THR A 112 -32.85 -7.93 -38.15
CA THR A 112 -34.01 -7.76 -37.26
C THR A 112 -34.21 -6.33 -36.78
N GLY A 113 -33.13 -5.54 -36.72
CA GLY A 113 -33.16 -4.15 -36.24
C GLY A 113 -33.30 -4.03 -34.72
N GLU A 114 -33.27 -5.13 -33.98
CA GLU A 114 -33.48 -5.14 -32.53
C GLU A 114 -32.23 -4.73 -31.76
N ALA A 115 -32.36 -3.71 -30.94
CA ALA A 115 -31.27 -3.20 -30.11
C ALA A 115 -30.84 -4.24 -29.06
N LEU A 116 -29.53 -4.37 -28.87
CA LEU A 116 -28.94 -5.13 -27.77
C LEU A 116 -29.02 -4.29 -26.50
N HIS A 117 -29.35 -4.95 -25.39
CA HIS A 117 -29.33 -4.28 -24.08
C HIS A 117 -27.88 -4.02 -23.66
N ALA A 118 -27.58 -2.87 -23.06
CA ALA A 118 -26.25 -2.58 -22.54
C ALA A 118 -26.28 -2.63 -21.01
N ALA A 119 -25.58 -3.60 -20.43
CA ALA A 119 -25.41 -3.71 -18.97
C ALA A 119 -24.43 -2.66 -18.42
N VAL A 120 -23.68 -2.03 -19.31
CA VAL A 120 -22.76 -0.92 -19.04
C VAL A 120 -23.17 0.28 -19.88
N ALA A 121 -22.91 1.49 -19.38
CA ALA A 121 -23.07 2.70 -20.19
C ALA A 121 -22.14 2.62 -21.40
N LEU A 122 -22.71 2.73 -22.60
CA LEU A 122 -21.90 2.82 -23.82
C LEU A 122 -21.39 4.25 -23.96
N PRO A 123 -20.08 4.44 -24.22
CA PRO A 123 -19.52 5.77 -24.35
C PRO A 123 -20.12 6.49 -25.55
N SER A 124 -20.35 7.78 -25.41
CA SER A 124 -20.68 8.65 -26.54
C SER A 124 -19.48 8.78 -27.48
N LEU A 125 -19.73 9.10 -28.75
CA LEU A 125 -18.66 9.34 -29.70
C LEU A 125 -17.73 10.48 -29.26
N ASP A 126 -18.25 11.50 -28.57
CA ASP A 126 -17.45 12.63 -28.07
C ASP A 126 -16.52 12.18 -26.92
N GLU A 127 -17.01 11.37 -25.99
CA GLU A 127 -16.18 10.74 -24.94
C GLU A 127 -15.06 9.88 -25.54
N LEU A 128 -15.31 9.25 -26.70
CA LEU A 128 -14.27 8.49 -27.41
C LEU A 128 -13.24 9.36 -28.10
N VAL A 129 -13.63 10.54 -28.57
CA VAL A 129 -12.72 11.54 -29.17
C VAL A 129 -11.90 12.23 -28.08
N ASP A 130 -12.52 12.64 -26.99
CA ASP A 130 -11.88 13.29 -25.84
C ASP A 130 -10.88 12.36 -25.16
N ALA A 131 -11.18 11.05 -25.10
CA ALA A 131 -10.23 10.06 -24.64
C ALA A 131 -9.05 9.83 -25.62
N GLY A 132 -9.13 10.30 -26.86
CA GLY A 132 -8.23 9.96 -27.98
C GLY A 132 -7.33 11.07 -28.52
N GLY A 133 -7.35 12.27 -27.95
CA GLY A 133 -6.46 13.36 -28.38
C GLY A 133 -5.01 13.11 -27.99
N ASP A 134 -4.21 12.58 -28.93
CA ASP A 134 -2.79 12.94 -29.15
C ASP A 134 -2.06 12.11 -30.24
N ASP A 135 -2.68 11.09 -30.86
CA ASP A 135 -2.06 10.36 -31.99
C ASP A 135 -2.66 10.76 -33.35
N PRO A 136 -1.86 11.25 -34.32
CA PRO A 136 -2.34 11.49 -35.68
C PRO A 136 -2.62 10.15 -36.40
N PRO A 137 -3.67 10.05 -37.23
CA PRO A 137 -4.01 8.81 -37.91
C PRO A 137 -3.00 8.49 -39.02
N SER A 138 -2.37 7.30 -38.94
CA SER A 138 -1.65 6.70 -40.08
C SER A 138 -2.63 6.25 -41.18
N PRO A 139 -2.28 6.43 -42.47
CA PRO A 139 -3.13 5.97 -43.57
C PRO A 139 -3.03 4.45 -43.73
N VAL A 140 -4.15 3.74 -43.63
CA VAL A 140 -4.25 2.31 -43.93
C VAL A 140 -4.95 2.12 -45.27
N ALA A 141 -4.28 1.44 -46.19
CA ALA A 141 -4.86 0.95 -47.44
C ALA A 141 -5.59 -0.39 -47.21
N GLU A 142 -6.76 -0.57 -47.81
CA GLU A 142 -7.54 -1.81 -47.81
C GLU A 142 -6.83 -2.93 -48.61
N PRO A 143 -6.76 -4.17 -48.09
CA PRO A 143 -6.48 -5.34 -48.92
C PRO A 143 -7.75 -6.10 -49.31
N ALA A 144 -7.81 -6.47 -50.59
CA ALA A 144 -8.85 -7.28 -51.19
C ALA A 144 -8.85 -8.73 -50.67
N ALA A 145 -10.06 -9.27 -50.44
CA ALA A 145 -10.30 -10.62 -49.95
C ALA A 145 -10.07 -11.68 -51.03
N ALA A 146 -9.25 -12.69 -50.73
CA ALA A 146 -9.19 -13.96 -51.46
C ALA A 146 -9.46 -15.11 -50.48
N ALA A 147 -10.51 -15.88 -50.76
CA ALA A 147 -10.97 -17.00 -49.95
C ALA A 147 -10.10 -18.25 -50.22
N ALA A 148 -9.59 -18.86 -49.15
CA ALA A 148 -9.02 -20.20 -49.17
C ALA A 148 -9.72 -21.07 -48.12
N SER A 149 -10.14 -22.28 -48.52
CA SER A 149 -10.83 -23.26 -47.67
C SER A 149 -9.86 -23.98 -46.73
N PRO A 150 -10.30 -24.41 -45.52
CA PRO A 150 -9.45 -25.14 -44.58
C PRO A 150 -9.25 -26.61 -44.97
N PRO A 151 -8.10 -27.23 -44.61
CA PRO A 151 -7.82 -28.65 -44.87
C PRO A 151 -8.53 -29.58 -43.88
N PRO A 152 -8.69 -30.88 -44.23
CA PRO A 152 -9.46 -31.85 -43.44
C PRO A 152 -8.71 -32.37 -42.21
N VAL A 153 -9.48 -32.67 -41.17
CA VAL A 153 -9.06 -33.19 -39.85
C VAL A 153 -8.72 -34.68 -39.93
N PRO A 154 -7.60 -35.15 -39.34
CA PRO A 154 -7.29 -36.59 -39.26
C PRO A 154 -8.01 -37.30 -38.09
N PRO A 155 -8.27 -38.62 -38.19
CA PRO A 155 -9.01 -39.39 -37.18
C PRO A 155 -8.19 -39.71 -35.91
N PRO A 156 -8.85 -40.01 -34.78
CA PRO A 156 -8.19 -40.16 -33.48
C PRO A 156 -7.46 -41.51 -33.34
N ALA A 157 -6.21 -41.45 -32.86
CA ALA A 157 -5.41 -42.62 -32.52
C ALA A 157 -5.79 -43.18 -31.13
N GLY A 158 -5.77 -44.51 -31.02
CA GLY A 158 -6.25 -45.28 -29.88
C GLY A 158 -5.41 -45.18 -28.60
N VAL A 159 -6.11 -45.41 -27.49
CA VAL A 159 -5.62 -45.43 -26.10
C VAL A 159 -4.76 -46.67 -25.83
N PRO A 160 -3.53 -46.54 -25.30
CA PRO A 160 -2.81 -47.67 -24.72
C PRO A 160 -3.07 -47.79 -23.21
N ALA A 161 -3.14 -49.05 -22.75
CA ALA A 161 -3.38 -49.46 -21.37
C ALA A 161 -2.20 -49.13 -20.41
N PRO A 162 -2.47 -48.98 -19.09
CA PRO A 162 -1.45 -48.56 -18.11
C PRO A 162 -0.51 -49.70 -17.69
N PRO A 163 0.79 -49.45 -17.47
CA PRO A 163 1.69 -50.43 -16.89
C PRO A 163 1.64 -50.45 -15.35
N ALA A 164 1.93 -51.63 -14.82
CA ALA A 164 1.84 -52.02 -13.42
C ALA A 164 2.83 -51.31 -12.49
N ALA A 165 2.38 -51.06 -11.26
CA ALA A 165 3.13 -50.49 -10.16
C ALA A 165 4.27 -51.43 -9.69
N SER A 166 5.47 -50.88 -9.49
CA SER A 166 6.61 -51.57 -8.89
C SER A 166 7.08 -50.79 -7.66
N SER A 167 6.94 -51.43 -6.50
CA SER A 167 7.28 -50.92 -5.18
C SER A 167 8.79 -50.99 -4.96
N ARG A 168 9.44 -49.87 -4.58
CA ARG A 168 10.81 -49.88 -4.03
C ARG A 168 10.84 -49.24 -2.63
N PRO A 169 11.68 -49.77 -1.71
CA PRO A 169 11.65 -49.38 -0.29
C PRO A 169 12.55 -48.18 0.04
N LEU A 170 12.19 -47.47 1.12
CA LEU A 170 12.90 -46.34 1.71
C LEU A 170 14.32 -46.71 2.18
N PRO A 171 15.32 -45.81 2.03
CA PRO A 171 16.58 -45.93 2.74
C PRO A 171 16.50 -45.33 4.16
N THR A 172 17.09 -46.08 5.08
CA THR A 172 17.38 -45.81 6.49
C THR A 172 18.29 -44.59 6.68
N ALA A 173 17.98 -43.79 7.70
CA ALA A 173 18.76 -42.64 8.14
C ALA A 173 20.02 -43.07 8.93
N GLU A 174 21.16 -42.44 8.63
CA GLU A 174 22.39 -42.51 9.41
C GLU A 174 22.61 -41.24 10.27
N PRO A 175 23.39 -41.34 11.36
CA PRO A 175 23.37 -40.40 12.48
C PRO A 175 24.35 -39.22 12.35
N VAL A 176 23.94 -38.13 13.01
CA VAL A 176 24.63 -36.84 13.17
C VAL A 176 25.89 -36.97 14.05
N PRO A 177 27.05 -36.37 13.67
CA PRO A 177 28.21 -36.26 14.56
C PRO A 177 28.15 -35.01 15.47
N PRO A 178 28.78 -35.06 16.66
CA PRO A 178 28.64 -34.03 17.70
C PRO A 178 29.52 -32.79 17.50
N ALA A 179 29.06 -31.70 18.11
CA ALA A 179 29.62 -30.36 18.11
C ALA A 179 31.06 -30.28 18.66
N ALA A 180 31.90 -29.51 17.95
CA ALA A 180 33.24 -29.13 18.39
C ALA A 180 33.24 -27.71 18.97
N SER A 181 34.01 -27.57 20.05
CA SER A 181 34.22 -26.41 20.91
C SER A 181 34.75 -25.17 20.18
N SER A 182 34.23 -24.01 20.55
CA SER A 182 34.72 -22.69 20.15
C SER A 182 35.89 -22.23 21.04
N GLU A 183 37.06 -22.04 20.41
CA GLU A 183 38.29 -21.47 20.98
C GLU A 183 38.23 -19.93 21.09
N GLN A 184 38.99 -19.43 22.07
CA GLN A 184 39.30 -18.02 22.37
C GLN A 184 39.87 -17.22 21.18
N PRO A 185 39.61 -15.90 21.11
CA PRO A 185 40.37 -15.00 20.23
C PRO A 185 41.67 -14.50 20.91
N PRO A 186 42.80 -14.40 20.19
CA PRO A 186 43.98 -13.70 20.69
C PRO A 186 43.92 -12.19 20.37
N ALA A 187 44.36 -11.41 21.35
CA ALA A 187 44.62 -9.99 21.25
C ALA A 187 45.87 -9.71 20.38
N GLY A 188 45.82 -8.66 19.56
CA GLY A 188 46.96 -8.19 18.78
C GLY A 188 46.66 -6.91 18.00
N VAL A 189 46.88 -5.76 18.62
CA VAL A 189 46.89 -4.44 17.98
C VAL A 189 48.34 -4.08 17.64
N PRO A 190 48.70 -3.74 16.40
CA PRO A 190 49.96 -3.08 16.11
C PRO A 190 49.79 -1.56 15.99
N ALA A 191 50.86 -0.88 16.41
CA ALA A 191 51.00 0.55 16.60
C ALA A 191 50.84 1.38 15.31
N SER A 192 50.17 2.53 15.46
CA SER A 192 50.04 3.58 14.46
C SER A 192 51.34 4.37 14.33
N SER A 193 51.89 4.40 13.12
CA SER A 193 53.03 5.24 12.75
C SER A 193 52.63 6.72 12.70
N ALA A 194 53.45 7.57 13.31
CA ALA A 194 53.33 9.02 13.31
C ALA A 194 53.78 9.60 11.95
N MET A 195 52.91 10.43 11.35
CA MET A 195 53.25 11.32 10.25
C MET A 195 53.50 12.75 10.79
N PRO A 196 54.43 13.52 10.20
CA PRO A 196 54.74 14.88 10.63
C PRO A 196 53.67 15.90 10.16
N PRO A 197 53.52 17.03 10.87
CA PRO A 197 52.52 18.04 10.53
C PRO A 197 52.90 18.84 9.27
N PRO A 198 51.94 19.18 8.40
CA PRO A 198 52.16 20.14 7.33
C PRO A 198 52.16 21.59 7.86
N ALA A 199 52.83 22.45 7.09
CA ALA A 199 53.12 23.83 7.38
C ALA A 199 51.86 24.70 7.60
N THR A 200 51.98 25.62 8.56
CA THR A 200 51.04 26.69 8.86
C THR A 200 51.00 27.74 7.75
N GLU A 201 49.96 27.71 6.91
CA GLU A 201 49.53 28.86 6.13
C GLU A 201 48.63 29.76 6.98
N SER A 202 49.05 31.00 7.16
CA SER A 202 48.32 32.07 7.84
C SER A 202 47.10 32.51 7.04
N VAL A 203 45.92 32.02 7.43
CA VAL A 203 44.61 32.50 6.98
C VAL A 203 44.27 33.82 7.71
N PRO A 204 43.78 34.86 7.02
CA PRO A 204 43.36 36.10 7.66
C PRO A 204 42.13 35.87 8.55
N SER A 205 42.22 36.36 9.79
CA SER A 205 41.19 36.34 10.83
C SER A 205 39.88 36.98 10.33
N VAL A 206 38.92 36.15 9.95
CA VAL A 206 37.52 36.54 9.79
C VAL A 206 36.85 36.41 11.15
N ALA A 207 36.23 37.50 11.63
CA ALA A 207 35.51 37.50 12.91
C ALA A 207 34.51 36.34 12.96
N PRO A 208 34.46 35.58 14.07
CA PRO A 208 33.54 34.46 14.18
C PRO A 208 32.09 34.96 13.98
N PRO A 209 31.25 34.22 13.23
CA PRO A 209 29.85 34.57 13.08
C PRO A 209 29.23 34.69 14.48
N VAL A 210 28.60 35.83 14.74
CA VAL A 210 27.82 36.06 15.96
C VAL A 210 26.82 34.91 16.06
N ALA A 211 26.99 34.04 17.06
CA ALA A 211 26.09 32.92 17.28
C ALA A 211 24.65 33.46 17.33
N PRO A 212 23.69 32.85 16.60
CA PRO A 212 22.30 33.27 16.68
C PRO A 212 21.87 33.25 18.15
N PRO A 213 21.07 34.24 18.60
CA PRO A 213 20.66 34.32 19.99
C PRO A 213 20.01 32.98 20.39
N VAL A 214 20.58 32.34 21.41
CA VAL A 214 20.02 31.11 21.99
C VAL A 214 18.59 31.42 22.40
N ALA A 215 17.62 30.83 21.69
CA ALA A 215 16.22 31.02 22.02
C ALA A 215 15.99 30.56 23.46
N LEU A 216 15.48 31.46 24.30
CA LEU A 216 15.12 31.12 25.67
C LEU A 216 14.12 29.95 25.64
N PRO A 217 14.26 28.95 26.52
CA PRO A 217 13.30 27.86 26.58
C PRO A 217 11.90 28.40 26.81
N PRO A 218 10.87 27.83 26.15
CA PRO A 218 9.51 28.33 26.29
C PRO A 218 9.07 28.31 27.75
N SER A 219 8.39 29.35 28.23
CA SER A 219 7.84 29.33 29.58
C SER A 219 6.68 28.34 29.67
N PRO A 220 6.48 27.64 30.81
CA PRO A 220 5.34 26.75 30.99
C PRO A 220 4.03 27.52 30.83
N PRO A 221 2.98 26.91 30.26
CA PRO A 221 1.68 27.56 30.09
C PRO A 221 1.10 27.96 31.44
N SER A 222 0.47 29.14 31.50
CA SER A 222 -0.23 29.58 32.71
C SER A 222 -1.35 28.58 33.07
N ALA A 223 -1.69 28.47 34.35
CA ALA A 223 -2.76 27.57 34.80
C ALA A 223 -4.11 27.86 34.12
N GLU A 224 -4.36 29.10 33.69
CA GLU A 224 -5.55 29.49 32.93
C GLU A 224 -5.53 29.02 31.48
N ALA A 225 -4.39 29.17 30.81
CA ALA A 225 -4.20 28.65 29.48
C ALA A 225 -4.33 27.12 29.48
N ALA A 226 -3.69 26.46 30.44
CA ALA A 226 -3.73 25.02 30.58
C ALA A 226 -5.13 24.47 30.94
N ALA A 227 -5.92 25.19 31.75
CA ALA A 227 -7.30 24.78 32.02
C ALA A 227 -8.23 24.95 30.80
N ARG A 228 -7.93 25.88 29.89
CA ARG A 228 -8.73 26.09 28.67
C ARG A 228 -8.47 25.00 27.64
N ASP A 229 -7.20 24.68 27.40
CA ASP A 229 -6.75 23.66 26.44
C ASP A 229 -5.74 22.71 27.09
N LEU A 230 -6.28 21.74 27.85
CA LEU A 230 -5.45 20.81 28.61
C LEU A 230 -4.55 19.93 27.70
N PRO A 231 -5.04 19.35 26.58
CA PRO A 231 -4.18 18.61 25.65
C PRO A 231 -2.98 19.41 25.15
N ALA A 232 -3.19 20.65 24.68
CA ALA A 232 -2.11 21.49 24.20
C ALA A 232 -1.10 21.80 25.31
N ALA A 233 -1.59 22.09 26.52
CA ALA A 233 -0.71 22.37 27.66
C ALA A 233 0.11 21.15 28.09
N LEU A 234 -0.48 19.95 28.11
CA LEU A 234 0.26 18.71 28.39
C LEU A 234 1.37 18.48 27.34
N ALA A 235 1.09 18.71 26.05
CA ALA A 235 2.08 18.60 24.99
C ALA A 235 3.22 19.64 25.14
N SER A 236 2.90 20.89 25.48
CA SER A 236 3.92 21.91 25.78
C SER A 236 4.78 21.54 27.00
N LEU A 237 4.18 21.00 28.07
CA LEU A 237 4.91 20.52 29.24
C LEU A 237 5.80 19.33 28.91
N ARG A 238 5.35 18.42 28.04
CA ARG A 238 6.16 17.31 27.54
C ARG A 238 7.37 17.81 26.75
N GLN A 239 7.20 18.84 25.91
CA GLN A 239 8.31 19.47 25.21
C GLN A 239 9.29 20.13 26.18
N LEU A 240 8.81 20.77 27.26
CA LEU A 240 9.67 21.31 28.31
C LEU A 240 10.41 20.23 29.10
N ALA A 241 9.83 19.04 29.23
CA ALA A 241 10.48 17.93 29.91
C ALA A 241 11.72 17.39 29.17
N THR A 242 11.87 17.69 27.87
CA THR A 242 13.08 17.30 27.11
C THR A 242 14.31 18.08 27.58
N THR A 243 14.11 19.31 28.09
CA THR A 243 15.19 20.20 28.56
C THR A 243 15.48 20.04 30.05
N LEU A 244 14.76 19.17 30.78
CA LEU A 244 15.06 18.92 32.19
C LEU A 244 16.45 18.29 32.34
N PRO A 245 17.28 18.72 33.31
CA PRO A 245 18.55 18.05 33.55
C PRO A 245 18.32 16.62 34.05
N ALA A 246 19.34 15.77 33.94
CA ALA A 246 19.35 14.50 34.68
C ALA A 246 19.39 14.81 36.18
N ALA A 247 18.68 14.02 36.99
CA ALA A 247 18.68 14.20 38.43
C ALA A 247 20.11 14.01 38.97
N THR A 248 20.64 15.03 39.65
CA THR A 248 22.01 15.03 40.21
C THR A 248 22.08 14.35 41.58
N ALA A 249 20.94 14.17 42.23
CA ALA A 249 20.78 13.54 43.53
C ALA A 249 19.67 12.48 43.48
N PRO A 250 19.68 11.48 44.37
CA PRO A 250 18.58 10.52 44.46
C PRO A 250 17.27 11.26 44.77
N PRO A 251 16.21 11.05 43.97
CA PRO A 251 14.97 11.78 44.12
C PRO A 251 14.26 11.39 45.42
N ARG A 252 13.63 12.38 46.07
CA ARG A 252 12.87 12.18 47.29
C ARG A 252 11.56 11.49 46.97
N GLN A 253 11.21 10.49 47.75
CA GLN A 253 9.92 9.82 47.62
C GLN A 253 8.79 10.77 48.05
N ALA A 254 7.97 11.17 47.08
CA ALA A 254 6.90 12.14 47.27
C ALA A 254 5.50 11.51 47.32
N GLY A 255 5.38 10.23 46.96
CA GLY A 255 4.10 9.52 46.94
C GLY A 255 4.18 8.20 46.19
N PHE A 256 3.02 7.63 45.92
CA PHE A 256 2.88 6.35 45.23
C PHE A 256 1.78 6.39 44.16
N ILE A 257 2.01 5.64 43.09
CA ILE A 257 1.03 5.35 42.04
C ILE A 257 0.32 4.06 42.47
N GLU A 258 -0.96 4.13 42.83
CA GLU A 258 -1.78 2.98 43.23
C GLU A 258 -2.42 2.27 42.03
N ALA A 259 -2.66 2.99 40.95
CA ALA A 259 -3.14 2.42 39.70
C ALA A 259 -2.80 3.33 38.53
N PHE A 260 -2.74 2.76 37.34
CA PHE A 260 -2.53 3.51 36.12
C PHE A 260 -3.11 2.76 34.93
N GLY A 261 -3.49 3.49 33.89
CA GLY A 261 -4.05 2.90 32.68
C GLY A 261 -3.89 3.85 31.50
N ALA A 262 -3.62 3.31 30.32
CA ALA A 262 -3.59 4.09 29.10
C ALA A 262 -4.99 4.10 28.46
N THR A 263 -5.40 5.25 27.95
CA THR A 263 -6.56 5.34 27.04
C THR A 263 -6.07 5.21 25.61
N THR A 264 -6.83 4.56 24.74
CA THR A 264 -6.42 4.37 23.34
C THR A 264 -6.24 5.73 22.67
N GLY A 265 -4.99 6.07 22.34
CA GLY A 265 -4.64 7.37 21.73
C GLY A 265 -4.66 8.58 22.66
N GLY A 266 -4.91 8.39 23.94
CA GLY A 266 -5.03 9.46 24.92
C GLY A 266 -3.82 9.57 25.87
N PRO A 267 -3.92 10.42 26.89
CA PRO A 267 -2.99 10.44 28.01
C PRO A 267 -2.99 9.10 28.77
N LEU A 268 -1.86 8.85 29.42
CA LEU A 268 -1.78 7.89 30.51
C LEU A 268 -2.47 8.49 31.74
N TRP A 269 -3.37 7.73 32.36
CA TRP A 269 -4.01 8.11 33.60
C TRP A 269 -3.30 7.50 34.78
N LEU A 270 -2.98 8.32 35.78
CA LEU A 270 -2.38 7.87 37.03
C LEU A 270 -3.33 8.17 38.20
N PHE A 271 -3.42 7.22 39.12
CA PHE A 271 -4.17 7.32 40.36
C PHE A 271 -3.26 6.94 41.51
N GLY A 272 -3.31 7.69 42.59
CA GLY A 272 -2.52 7.36 43.75
C GLY A 272 -2.60 8.45 44.80
N TRP A 273 -1.52 8.61 45.55
CA TRP A 273 -1.40 9.70 46.50
C TRP A 273 0.00 10.31 46.48
N MET A 274 0.07 11.57 46.86
CA MET A 274 1.32 12.32 46.93
C MET A 274 1.26 13.38 48.02
N ARG A 275 2.43 13.89 48.43
CA ARG A 275 2.53 15.15 49.16
C ARG A 275 2.18 16.31 48.21
N PRO A 276 1.36 17.28 48.62
CA PRO A 276 1.01 18.45 47.83
C PRO A 276 2.26 19.15 47.30
N THR A 277 2.20 19.54 46.03
CA THR A 277 3.25 20.32 45.35
C THR A 277 2.76 21.74 45.11
N ALA A 278 3.67 22.64 44.76
CA ALA A 278 3.33 24.04 44.49
C ALA A 278 2.47 24.26 43.22
N GLY A 279 2.20 23.22 42.41
CA GLY A 279 1.50 23.36 41.14
C GLY A 279 0.62 22.17 40.79
N HIS A 280 -0.38 22.42 39.93
CA HIS A 280 -1.32 21.39 39.44
C HIS A 280 -0.94 20.83 38.06
N HIS A 281 0.09 21.37 37.42
CA HIS A 281 0.59 20.90 36.14
C HIS A 281 2.07 21.22 36.02
N PHE A 282 2.86 20.28 35.51
CA PHE A 282 4.31 20.43 35.45
C PHE A 282 4.95 19.46 34.43
N PRO A 283 6.13 19.81 33.90
CA PRO A 283 6.94 18.86 33.14
C PRO A 283 7.45 17.77 34.08
N CYS A 284 7.49 16.53 33.60
CA CYS A 284 7.95 15.37 34.36
C CYS A 284 8.61 14.36 33.42
N ARG A 285 9.18 13.29 33.98
CA ARG A 285 9.65 12.13 33.22
C ARG A 285 9.00 10.87 33.76
N ILE A 286 8.63 9.94 32.88
CA ILE A 286 7.96 8.69 33.25
C ILE A 286 8.51 7.51 32.47
N GLY A 287 8.67 6.37 33.12
CA GLY A 287 9.10 5.11 32.51
C GLY A 287 9.46 4.07 33.56
N GLU A 288 10.04 2.96 33.12
CA GLU A 288 10.57 1.91 34.01
C GLU A 288 12.08 2.12 34.16
N GLU A 289 12.87 1.55 33.24
CA GLU A 289 14.33 1.73 33.18
C GLU A 289 14.72 3.01 32.44
N THR A 290 14.06 3.27 31.31
CA THR A 290 14.27 4.48 30.50
C THR A 290 13.13 5.45 30.75
N LEU A 291 13.47 6.66 31.19
CA LEU A 291 12.47 7.70 31.46
C LEU A 291 12.23 8.57 30.23
N HIS A 292 10.97 8.73 29.87
CA HIS A 292 10.54 9.54 28.74
C HIS A 292 10.02 10.91 29.20
N PRO A 293 10.27 11.98 28.43
CA PRO A 293 9.66 13.29 28.67
C PRO A 293 8.13 13.19 28.71
N ALA A 294 7.52 13.88 29.68
CA ALA A 294 6.08 13.85 29.90
C ALA A 294 5.55 15.20 30.42
N GLY A 295 4.31 15.52 30.07
CA GLY A 295 3.55 16.61 30.69
C GLY A 295 2.45 16.04 31.56
N MET A 296 2.33 16.51 32.81
CA MET A 296 1.31 16.03 33.74
C MET A 296 0.42 17.15 34.23
N ALA A 297 -0.88 16.87 34.39
CA ALA A 297 -1.83 17.71 35.12
C ALA A 297 -2.63 16.88 36.11
N ILE A 298 -2.83 17.42 37.31
CA ILE A 298 -3.37 16.70 38.46
C ILE A 298 -4.58 17.41 39.08
N ALA A 299 -5.54 16.63 39.54
CA ALA A 299 -6.54 17.03 40.52
C ALA A 299 -6.37 16.17 41.77
N TRP A 300 -6.78 16.70 42.93
CA TRP A 300 -6.54 16.06 44.21
C TRP A 300 -7.74 16.12 45.15
N GLN A 301 -7.74 15.20 46.10
CA GLN A 301 -8.76 15.09 47.15
C GLN A 301 -8.11 14.69 48.48
N ALA A 302 -8.71 15.15 49.57
CA ALA A 302 -8.36 14.66 50.89
C ALA A 302 -8.81 13.20 51.04
N ARG A 303 -7.96 12.37 51.65
CA ARG A 303 -8.25 10.99 52.02
C ARG A 303 -7.82 10.78 53.48
N PRO A 304 -8.71 10.32 54.37
CA PRO A 304 -8.40 10.20 55.79
C PRO A 304 -7.42 9.07 56.11
N ASP A 305 -7.24 8.13 55.18
CA ASP A 305 -6.34 6.99 55.30
C ASP A 305 -4.88 7.29 54.92
N LEU A 306 -4.60 8.50 54.42
CA LEU A 306 -3.26 8.90 54.00
C LEU A 306 -2.43 9.49 55.16
N PRO A 307 -1.09 9.45 55.08
CA PRO A 307 -0.22 10.12 56.04
C PRO A 307 -0.55 11.61 56.17
N GLU A 308 -0.17 12.22 57.30
CA GLU A 308 -0.39 13.64 57.53
C GLU A 308 0.17 14.49 56.37
N GLY A 309 -0.70 15.34 55.80
CA GLY A 309 -0.37 16.17 54.64
C GLY A 309 -0.42 15.44 53.29
N GLY A 310 -0.76 14.16 53.22
CA GLY A 310 -0.95 13.43 51.97
C GLY A 310 -2.29 13.74 51.29
N VAL A 311 -2.30 13.76 49.96
CA VAL A 311 -3.54 13.90 49.16
C VAL A 311 -3.62 12.80 48.11
N ALA A 312 -4.82 12.29 47.87
CA ALA A 312 -5.06 11.43 46.71
C ALA A 312 -5.04 12.30 45.45
N PHE A 313 -4.54 11.75 44.35
CA PHE A 313 -4.52 12.44 43.07
C PHE A 313 -5.12 11.57 41.95
N THR A 314 -5.60 12.27 40.92
CA THR A 314 -5.91 11.74 39.59
C THR A 314 -5.19 12.63 38.60
N ALA A 315 -4.35 12.02 37.75
CA ALA A 315 -3.52 12.75 36.81
C ALA A 315 -3.73 12.26 35.38
N ALA A 316 -3.71 13.20 34.43
CA ALA A 316 -3.49 12.91 33.02
C ALA A 316 -2.04 13.22 32.65
N VAL A 317 -1.39 12.30 31.96
CA VAL A 317 0.01 12.38 31.57
C VAL A 317 0.12 12.21 30.05
N ASP A 318 0.58 13.25 29.35
CA ASP A 318 1.01 13.13 27.95
C ASP A 318 2.47 12.68 27.91
N THR A 319 2.71 11.49 27.37
CA THR A 319 4.04 10.87 27.25
C THR A 319 4.11 10.01 26.00
N ALA A 320 5.31 9.85 25.44
CA ALA A 320 5.57 8.84 24.40
C ALA A 320 5.75 7.43 24.98
N TRP A 321 6.01 7.30 26.28
CA TRP A 321 6.15 6.02 26.95
C TRP A 321 4.81 5.26 26.93
N ARG A 322 4.86 4.00 26.53
CA ARG A 322 3.77 3.03 26.70
C ARG A 322 4.35 1.81 27.43
N PRO A 323 3.61 1.25 28.39
CA PRO A 323 4.07 0.07 29.08
C PRO A 323 4.02 -1.13 28.12
N ASP A 324 5.17 -1.77 27.92
CA ASP A 324 5.33 -2.94 27.06
C ASP A 324 5.48 -4.25 27.88
N SER A 325 5.65 -4.15 29.20
CA SER A 325 5.79 -5.29 30.10
C SER A 325 4.43 -5.84 30.54
N GLU A 326 4.36 -7.14 30.87
CA GLU A 326 3.13 -7.76 31.40
C GLU A 326 2.73 -7.18 32.77
N THR A 327 3.70 -6.67 33.53
CA THR A 327 3.52 -6.08 34.86
C THR A 327 4.24 -4.75 34.96
N PRO A 328 3.70 -3.68 34.36
CA PRO A 328 4.42 -2.41 34.30
C PRO A 328 4.61 -1.77 35.67
N ARG A 329 5.78 -1.17 35.87
CA ARG A 329 6.15 -0.49 37.12
C ARG A 329 6.68 0.91 36.85
N PRO A 330 5.82 1.84 36.38
CA PRO A 330 6.26 3.19 36.10
C PRO A 330 6.75 3.89 37.36
N GLN A 331 7.88 4.57 37.24
CA GLN A 331 8.28 5.64 38.14
C GLN A 331 8.11 6.97 37.43
N LEU A 332 7.73 8.00 38.19
CA LEU A 332 7.56 9.37 37.68
C LEU A 332 8.47 10.32 38.46
N LEU A 333 9.36 11.03 37.74
CA LEU A 333 10.21 12.07 38.30
C LEU A 333 9.66 13.46 37.97
N PHE A 334 9.59 14.32 38.97
CA PHE A 334 9.06 15.67 38.84
C PHE A 334 9.68 16.64 39.85
N GLY A 335 9.25 17.91 39.81
CA GLY A 335 9.81 18.98 40.62
C GLY A 335 11.08 19.58 40.03
N PRO A 336 11.70 20.56 40.71
CA PRO A 336 12.97 21.16 40.28
C PRO A 336 14.02 20.06 40.08
N ASP A 337 14.61 20.01 38.89
CA ASP A 337 15.65 19.04 38.52
C ASP A 337 15.27 17.55 38.70
N GLY A 338 13.97 17.24 38.75
CA GLY A 338 13.49 15.88 39.00
C GLY A 338 13.72 15.41 40.44
N ALA A 339 13.77 16.33 41.41
CA ALA A 339 14.08 16.04 42.81
C ALA A 339 13.02 15.22 43.55
N ASP A 340 11.83 15.03 42.99
CA ASP A 340 10.74 14.29 43.62
C ASP A 340 10.30 13.09 42.75
N ARG A 341 9.94 11.97 43.39
CA ARG A 341 9.56 10.70 42.74
C ARG A 341 8.21 10.20 43.21
N LEU A 342 7.36 9.76 42.27
CA LEU A 342 6.24 8.84 42.52
C LEU A 342 6.66 7.43 42.10
N GLU A 343 6.38 6.46 42.97
CA GLU A 343 6.78 5.07 42.76
C GLU A 343 5.54 4.16 42.65
N CYS A 344 5.61 3.17 41.78
CA CYS A 344 4.58 2.13 41.69
C CYS A 344 4.71 1.17 42.87
N LEU A 345 3.61 0.86 43.55
CA LEU A 345 3.58 -0.19 44.58
C LEU A 345 3.53 -1.57 43.92
N ASP A 346 3.92 -2.60 44.67
CA ASP A 346 3.74 -4.00 44.23
C ASP A 346 2.26 -4.34 43.99
N THR A 347 1.37 -3.67 44.72
CA THR A 347 -0.09 -3.81 44.64
C THR A 347 -0.73 -2.92 43.57
N SER A 348 0.06 -2.14 42.83
CA SER A 348 -0.48 -1.23 41.85
C SER A 348 -1.12 -1.96 40.68
N GLN A 349 -2.28 -1.46 40.27
CA GLN A 349 -3.10 -2.09 39.25
C GLN A 349 -2.91 -1.41 37.89
N TRP A 350 -2.64 -2.21 36.87
CA TRP A 350 -2.88 -1.81 35.49
C TRP A 350 -4.38 -1.83 35.21
N LEU A 351 -4.92 -0.72 34.72
CA LEU A 351 -6.33 -0.58 34.37
C LEU A 351 -6.47 -0.60 32.85
N ASP A 352 -7.34 -1.48 32.36
CA ASP A 352 -7.83 -1.37 30.99
C ASP A 352 -8.69 -0.09 30.81
N GLU A 353 -9.03 0.24 29.57
CA GLU A 353 -9.77 1.46 29.25
C GLU A 353 -11.13 1.54 29.99
N PRO A 354 -11.97 0.49 30.06
CA PRO A 354 -13.21 0.50 30.84
C PRO A 354 -13.00 0.68 32.35
N ALA A 355 -12.01 0.02 32.96
CA ALA A 355 -11.71 0.16 34.39
C ALA A 355 -11.16 1.56 34.70
N CYS A 356 -10.32 2.10 33.82
CA CYS A 356 -9.81 3.46 33.91
C CYS A 356 -10.96 4.48 33.83
N ALA A 357 -11.87 4.32 32.87
CA ALA A 357 -13.05 5.17 32.73
C ALA A 357 -13.95 5.13 33.98
N THR A 358 -14.20 3.93 34.51
CA THR A 358 -14.98 3.72 35.73
C THR A 358 -14.32 4.41 36.93
N ARG A 359 -13.00 4.27 37.07
CA ARG A 359 -12.23 4.90 38.15
C ARG A 359 -12.22 6.42 38.04
N LEU A 360 -12.11 6.96 36.83
CA LEU A 360 -12.21 8.40 36.56
C LEU A 360 -13.58 8.95 36.93
N ALA A 361 -14.66 8.26 36.55
CA ALA A 361 -16.02 8.64 36.91
C ALA A 361 -16.24 8.63 38.43
N ALA A 362 -15.70 7.62 39.13
CA ALA A 362 -15.77 7.54 40.58
C ALA A 362 -14.95 8.65 41.29
N ALA A 363 -13.78 8.99 40.75
CA ALA A 363 -12.93 10.05 41.27
C ALA A 363 -13.52 11.45 41.01
N ALA A 364 -14.15 11.65 39.86
CA ALA A 364 -14.72 12.93 39.42
C ALA A 364 -15.70 13.56 40.44
N ALA A 365 -16.41 12.75 41.23
CA ALA A 365 -17.36 13.22 42.24
C ALA A 365 -16.70 13.75 43.53
N LYS A 366 -15.43 13.40 43.78
CA LYS A 366 -14.71 13.64 45.05
C LYS A 366 -13.48 14.55 44.88
N LEU A 367 -12.97 14.65 43.67
CA LEU A 367 -11.83 15.49 43.34
C LEU A 367 -12.14 16.96 43.51
N SER A 368 -11.09 17.73 43.81
CA SER A 368 -11.11 19.18 43.92
C SER A 368 -9.89 19.77 43.20
N GLY A 369 -9.95 21.06 42.89
CA GLY A 369 -8.85 21.79 42.25
C GLY A 369 -9.16 22.29 40.84
N ARG A 370 -8.30 23.20 40.37
CA ARG A 370 -8.50 23.96 39.13
C ARG A 370 -8.62 23.09 37.88
N PHE A 371 -7.98 21.93 37.88
CA PHE A 371 -7.92 21.02 36.75
C PHE A 371 -9.00 19.93 36.76
N LEU A 372 -9.91 19.90 37.74
CA LEU A 372 -10.98 18.90 37.78
C LEU A 372 -11.83 18.89 36.50
N ARG A 373 -12.45 20.04 36.16
CA ARG A 373 -13.28 20.15 34.95
C ARG A 373 -12.48 19.89 33.67
N PRO A 374 -11.26 20.42 33.49
CA PRO A 374 -10.40 20.04 32.38
C PRO A 374 -10.11 18.54 32.28
N LEU A 375 -9.79 17.87 33.39
CA LEU A 375 -9.53 16.42 33.42
C LEU A 375 -10.80 15.61 33.14
N GLN A 376 -11.96 16.01 33.66
CA GLN A 376 -13.25 15.39 33.34
C GLN A 376 -13.56 15.50 31.84
N ARG A 377 -13.34 16.68 31.23
CA ARG A 377 -13.50 16.87 29.78
C ARG A 377 -12.52 16.01 28.99
N LEU A 378 -11.27 15.91 29.45
CA LEU A 378 -10.26 15.06 28.82
C LEU A 378 -10.62 13.57 28.93
N ALA A 379 -11.08 13.11 30.10
CA ALA A 379 -11.55 11.74 30.33
C ALA A 379 -12.78 11.39 29.48
N ALA A 380 -13.77 12.28 29.42
CA ALA A 380 -14.94 12.11 28.56
C ALA A 380 -14.55 12.07 27.08
N ALA A 381 -13.57 12.88 26.68
CA ALA A 381 -13.02 12.84 25.34
C ALA A 381 -12.29 11.50 25.06
N THR A 382 -11.54 10.94 26.00
CA THR A 382 -10.75 9.72 25.75
C THR A 382 -11.58 8.44 25.81
N ASN A 383 -12.60 8.38 26.66
CA ASN A 383 -13.34 7.13 26.96
C ASN A 383 -14.56 6.88 26.08
N ALA A 384 -14.85 7.76 25.13
CA ALA A 384 -15.94 7.57 24.18
C ALA A 384 -15.32 7.39 22.81
N TRP A 385 -14.91 6.17 22.45
CA TRP A 385 -14.82 5.75 21.05
C TRP A 385 -16.10 5.04 20.59
N ALA A 386 -17.11 4.92 21.47
CA ALA A 386 -18.43 4.44 21.13
C ALA A 386 -18.99 5.33 20.00
N PRO A 387 -19.23 4.76 18.80
CA PRO A 387 -19.79 5.50 17.69
C PRO A 387 -21.24 5.88 17.99
N ASP A 388 -21.66 7.05 17.52
CA ASP A 388 -23.08 7.44 17.46
C ASP A 388 -23.85 7.34 18.80
N GLY A 389 -23.19 7.68 19.92
CA GLY A 389 -23.81 7.70 21.24
C GLY A 389 -25.04 8.64 21.33
N PRO A 390 -25.93 8.45 22.32
CA PRO A 390 -27.16 9.23 22.48
C PRO A 390 -26.91 10.74 22.61
N GLU A 391 -25.74 11.14 23.10
CA GLU A 391 -25.30 12.55 23.16
C GLU A 391 -25.16 13.17 21.76
N THR A 392 -24.59 12.44 20.81
CA THR A 392 -24.45 12.89 19.41
C THR A 392 -25.83 13.18 18.81
N ALA A 393 -26.79 12.28 19.03
CA ALA A 393 -28.16 12.42 18.55
C ALA A 393 -28.89 13.59 19.24
N ALA A 394 -28.74 13.73 20.55
CA ALA A 394 -29.34 14.83 21.33
C ALA A 394 -28.83 16.21 20.89
N LEU A 395 -27.57 16.30 20.47
CA LEU A 395 -26.94 17.51 19.96
C LEU A 395 -27.21 17.77 18.47
N GLY A 396 -27.91 16.87 17.78
CA GLY A 396 -28.21 16.98 16.36
C GLY A 396 -26.96 16.97 15.47
N LEU A 397 -25.87 16.36 15.93
CA LEU A 397 -24.62 16.28 15.19
C LEU A 397 -24.77 15.23 14.07
N LYS A 398 -24.36 15.59 12.86
CA LYS A 398 -24.40 14.69 11.70
C LYS A 398 -23.04 14.68 11.04
N ALA A 399 -22.57 13.51 10.64
CA ALA A 399 -21.33 13.37 9.90
C ALA A 399 -21.41 12.20 8.93
N HIS A 400 -20.56 12.27 7.91
CA HIS A 400 -20.34 11.19 6.98
C HIS A 400 -18.91 11.25 6.46
N VAL A 401 -18.21 10.13 6.51
CA VAL A 401 -16.96 9.97 5.74
C VAL A 401 -17.34 9.51 4.35
N GLU A 402 -16.82 10.16 3.32
CA GLU A 402 -17.06 9.77 1.92
C GLU A 402 -15.97 8.84 1.44
N ARG A 403 -14.74 9.09 1.89
CA ARG A 403 -13.56 8.32 1.51
C ARG A 403 -12.51 8.35 2.61
N LEU A 404 -11.89 7.21 2.86
CA LEU A 404 -10.76 7.04 3.75
C LEU A 404 -9.71 6.16 3.05
N VAL A 405 -8.51 6.69 2.83
CA VAL A 405 -7.39 5.90 2.29
C VAL A 405 -6.31 5.77 3.36
N VAL A 406 -6.02 4.53 3.74
CA VAL A 406 -4.93 4.15 4.63
C VAL A 406 -3.64 4.03 3.83
N VAL A 407 -2.58 4.69 4.29
CA VAL A 407 -1.23 4.64 3.74
C VAL A 407 -0.29 4.00 4.78
N PRO A 408 0.09 2.71 4.59
CA PRO A 408 0.99 2.02 5.51
C PRO A 408 2.29 2.79 5.77
N GLY A 409 2.67 2.90 7.04
CA GLY A 409 3.86 3.63 7.49
C GLY A 409 3.70 5.15 7.57
N PHE A 410 2.59 5.74 7.10
CA PHE A 410 2.35 7.19 7.15
C PHE A 410 1.14 7.58 7.98
N GLY A 411 -0.02 6.94 7.77
CA GLY A 411 -1.28 7.35 8.36
C GLY A 411 -2.47 7.17 7.43
N ALA A 412 -3.46 8.06 7.47
CA ALA A 412 -4.64 8.00 6.62
C ALA A 412 -5.08 9.38 6.12
N LEU A 413 -5.67 9.41 4.91
CA LEU A 413 -6.32 10.57 4.33
C LEU A 413 -7.83 10.36 4.39
N VAL A 414 -8.57 11.35 4.89
CA VAL A 414 -10.02 11.28 5.07
C VAL A 414 -10.68 12.47 4.40
N ALA A 415 -11.72 12.20 3.61
CA ALA A 415 -12.61 13.19 3.03
C ALA A 415 -14.05 12.90 3.48
N GLY A 416 -14.79 13.94 3.83
CA GLY A 416 -16.17 13.80 4.28
C GLY A 416 -16.80 15.12 4.64
N TRP A 417 -17.88 15.07 5.43
CA TRP A 417 -18.54 16.26 5.95
C TRP A 417 -19.03 16.05 7.37
N ALA A 418 -19.13 17.15 8.11
CA ALA A 418 -19.62 17.18 9.48
C ALA A 418 -20.43 18.46 9.74
N LEU A 419 -21.58 18.31 10.40
CA LEU A 419 -22.51 19.37 10.72
C LEU A 419 -22.89 19.33 12.19
N SER A 420 -22.83 20.50 12.82
CA SER A 420 -23.47 20.78 14.09
C SER A 420 -24.43 21.96 13.88
N PRO A 421 -25.59 21.98 14.55
CA PRO A 421 -26.57 23.05 14.40
C PRO A 421 -26.07 24.42 14.88
N GLN A 422 -25.04 24.45 15.72
CA GLN A 422 -24.59 25.68 16.39
C GLN A 422 -23.19 26.12 15.96
N GLN A 423 -22.28 25.19 15.65
CA GLN A 423 -20.87 25.49 15.48
C GLN A 423 -20.23 24.69 14.34
N PRO A 424 -19.16 25.19 13.70
CA PRO A 424 -18.35 24.38 12.80
C PRO A 424 -17.72 23.18 13.56
N MET A 425 -17.70 22.02 12.92
CA MET A 425 -17.05 20.81 13.44
C MET A 425 -15.72 20.60 12.77
N GLN A 426 -14.73 20.05 13.48
CA GLN A 426 -13.41 19.76 12.93
C GLN A 426 -12.98 18.31 13.25
N PRO A 427 -12.36 17.60 12.28
CA PRO A 427 -11.70 16.34 12.57
C PRO A 427 -10.57 16.55 13.59
N ARG A 428 -10.44 15.63 14.55
CA ARG A 428 -9.38 15.70 15.58
C ARG A 428 -8.56 14.42 15.67
N LEU A 429 -9.24 13.28 15.78
CA LEU A 429 -8.59 11.97 15.93
C LEU A 429 -9.25 10.98 14.99
N LEU A 430 -8.49 10.01 14.51
CA LEU A 430 -8.99 8.86 13.75
C LEU A 430 -8.49 7.60 14.44
N ARG A 431 -9.40 6.71 14.84
CA ARG A 431 -9.07 5.38 15.30
C ARG A 431 -9.14 4.41 14.12
N LEU A 432 -8.11 3.59 13.93
CA LEU A 432 -7.99 2.51 12.96
C LEU A 432 -7.53 1.26 13.73
N GLY A 433 -8.45 0.34 14.00
CA GLY A 433 -8.22 -0.76 14.93
C GLY A 433 -7.86 -0.23 16.33
N GLU A 434 -6.68 -0.58 16.82
CA GLU A 434 -6.14 -0.12 18.11
C GLU A 434 -5.29 1.15 18.01
N ARG A 435 -5.02 1.63 16.79
CA ARG A 435 -4.23 2.83 16.57
C ARG A 435 -5.14 4.04 16.57
N VAL A 436 -4.72 5.09 17.27
CA VAL A 436 -5.36 6.40 17.21
C VAL A 436 -4.37 7.40 16.67
N LEU A 437 -4.79 8.06 15.61
CA LEU A 437 -3.99 8.99 14.85
C LEU A 437 -4.51 10.40 15.08
N PRO A 438 -3.66 11.35 15.50
CA PRO A 438 -4.03 12.75 15.51
C PRO A 438 -4.11 13.31 14.09
N VAL A 439 -4.98 14.30 13.90
CA VAL A 439 -4.96 15.11 12.68
C VAL A 439 -3.63 15.85 12.57
N LEU A 440 -3.00 15.79 11.41
CA LEU A 440 -1.75 16.48 11.13
C LEU A 440 -2.03 18.00 11.05
N PRO A 441 -1.33 18.84 11.84
CA PRO A 441 -1.55 20.29 11.82
C PRO A 441 -1.39 20.88 10.42
N GLY A 442 -2.30 21.77 10.03
CA GLY A 442 -2.29 22.42 8.72
C GLY A 442 -2.80 21.57 7.56
N SER A 443 -3.09 20.28 7.76
CA SER A 443 -3.59 19.41 6.68
C SER A 443 -5.08 19.60 6.38
N ILE A 444 -5.86 20.22 7.28
CA ILE A 444 -7.32 20.30 7.11
C ILE A 444 -7.66 21.33 6.03
N THR A 445 -8.29 20.88 4.95
CA THR A 445 -8.93 21.75 3.95
C THR A 445 -10.44 21.69 4.09
N ARG A 446 -11.13 22.77 3.72
CA ARG A 446 -12.60 22.90 3.84
C ARG A 446 -13.22 23.07 2.48
N THR A 447 -14.38 22.45 2.31
CA THR A 447 -15.16 22.54 1.07
C THR A 447 -16.61 22.85 1.41
N ALA A 448 -17.20 23.77 0.64
CA ALA A 448 -18.61 24.12 0.79
C ALA A 448 -19.50 22.97 0.32
N ARG A 449 -20.52 22.65 1.12
CA ARG A 449 -21.50 21.59 0.87
C ARG A 449 -22.89 22.16 0.82
N ARG A 450 -23.20 22.81 -0.31
CA ARG A 450 -24.50 23.46 -0.54
C ARG A 450 -25.65 22.45 -0.54
N ASP A 451 -25.37 21.21 -0.91
CA ASP A 451 -26.27 20.06 -0.80
C ASP A 451 -26.74 19.80 0.64
N LEU A 452 -26.01 20.28 1.65
CA LEU A 452 -26.35 20.09 3.06
C LEU A 452 -27.02 21.32 3.71
N LEU A 453 -27.47 22.32 2.93
CA LEU A 453 -28.03 23.55 3.46
C LEU A 453 -29.29 23.31 4.31
N GLU A 454 -30.17 22.41 3.87
CA GLU A 454 -31.37 22.02 4.63
C GLU A 454 -30.99 21.34 5.95
N ASN A 455 -30.03 20.41 5.90
CA ASN A 455 -29.50 19.72 7.09
C ASN A 455 -28.81 20.67 8.07
N ALA A 456 -28.27 21.79 7.58
CA ALA A 456 -27.65 22.86 8.36
C ALA A 456 -28.67 23.89 8.89
N GLY A 457 -29.98 23.59 8.83
CA GLY A 457 -31.03 24.50 9.29
C GLY A 457 -31.09 25.82 8.50
N GLY A 458 -30.71 25.79 7.22
CA GLY A 458 -30.63 26.98 6.36
C GLY A 458 -29.39 27.84 6.58
N SER A 459 -28.47 27.45 7.48
CA SER A 459 -27.25 28.21 7.74
C SER A 459 -26.21 28.03 6.63
N ALA A 460 -26.13 29.00 5.71
CA ALA A 460 -25.14 29.02 4.64
C ALA A 460 -23.69 28.98 5.17
N ARG A 461 -23.42 29.58 6.34
CA ARG A 461 -22.09 29.57 6.98
C ARG A 461 -21.67 28.15 7.40
N LEU A 462 -22.59 27.39 7.99
CA LEU A 462 -22.31 26.01 8.41
C LEU A 462 -22.14 25.11 7.19
N ALA A 463 -23.03 25.22 6.20
CA ALA A 463 -22.90 24.48 4.93
C ALA A 463 -21.58 24.81 4.19
N ALA A 464 -21.13 26.07 4.21
CA ALA A 464 -19.88 26.49 3.58
C ALA A 464 -18.61 25.88 4.21
N SER A 465 -18.70 25.37 5.44
CA SER A 465 -17.57 24.77 6.18
C SER A 465 -17.76 23.30 6.54
N ALA A 466 -18.87 22.70 6.09
CA ALA A 466 -19.26 21.34 6.47
C ALA A 466 -18.35 20.27 5.86
N GLY A 467 -17.92 20.44 4.61
CA GLY A 467 -17.00 19.52 3.94
C GLY A 467 -15.57 19.70 4.45
N PHE A 468 -14.85 18.60 4.59
CA PHE A 468 -13.44 18.61 4.98
C PHE A 468 -12.65 17.51 4.29
N THR A 469 -11.36 17.78 4.11
CA THR A 469 -10.33 16.78 3.87
C THR A 469 -9.25 16.94 4.94
N ALA A 470 -8.73 15.84 5.48
CA ALA A 470 -7.73 15.87 6.54
C ALA A 470 -6.76 14.70 6.44
N VAL A 471 -5.51 14.92 6.87
CA VAL A 471 -4.50 13.88 7.05
C VAL A 471 -4.40 13.53 8.53
N PHE A 472 -4.39 12.25 8.84
CA PHE A 472 -4.13 11.72 10.16
C PHE A 472 -2.80 10.98 10.13
N ALA A 473 -1.77 11.56 10.74
CA ALA A 473 -0.40 11.05 10.64
C ALA A 473 -0.06 10.14 11.82
N GLY A 474 0.61 9.04 11.52
CA GLY A 474 1.16 8.08 12.48
C GLY A 474 1.46 6.75 11.80
N PRO A 475 2.47 6.01 12.27
CA PRO A 475 2.84 4.74 11.65
C PRO A 475 1.67 3.76 11.76
N LEU A 476 1.20 3.28 10.61
CA LEU A 476 0.18 2.25 10.50
C LEU A 476 0.77 1.01 9.84
N ALA A 477 0.49 -0.15 10.40
CA ALA A 477 0.66 -1.42 9.72
C ALA A 477 -0.59 -1.72 8.87
N PRO A 478 -0.48 -2.52 7.79
CA PRO A 478 -1.64 -2.91 6.99
C PRO A 478 -2.79 -3.54 7.81
N GLU A 479 -2.46 -4.30 8.85
CA GLU A 479 -3.41 -4.93 9.78
C GLU A 479 -4.20 -3.94 10.64
N ASP A 480 -3.72 -2.70 10.79
CA ASP A 480 -4.44 -1.65 11.52
C ASP A 480 -5.65 -1.12 10.72
N ALA A 481 -5.76 -1.43 9.42
CA ALA A 481 -6.84 -0.99 8.54
C ALA A 481 -8.18 -1.75 8.79
N GLY A 482 -8.57 -1.86 10.06
CA GLY A 482 -9.78 -2.52 10.53
C GLY A 482 -10.92 -1.53 10.81
N GLU A 483 -11.55 -1.65 11.98
CA GLU A 483 -12.62 -0.74 12.37
C GLU A 483 -12.12 0.71 12.45
N ALA A 484 -12.79 1.59 11.70
CA ALA A 484 -12.43 2.99 11.60
C ALA A 484 -13.48 3.86 12.32
N VAL A 485 -13.01 4.69 13.25
CA VAL A 485 -13.86 5.65 13.96
C VAL A 485 -13.24 7.04 13.88
N LEU A 486 -13.95 7.97 13.27
CA LEU A 486 -13.53 9.36 13.15
C LEU A 486 -14.11 10.18 14.30
N LYS A 487 -13.24 10.87 15.03
CA LYS A 487 -13.64 11.81 16.07
C LYS A 487 -13.66 13.24 15.56
N LEU A 488 -14.82 13.86 15.68
CA LEU A 488 -15.08 15.24 15.29
C LEU A 488 -15.36 16.06 16.55
N VAL A 489 -14.89 17.32 16.58
CA VAL A 489 -15.04 18.21 17.74
C VAL A 489 -15.41 19.62 17.28
N THR A 490 -16.33 20.27 17.99
CA THR A 490 -16.67 21.68 17.79
C THR A 490 -15.62 22.60 18.42
N GLU A 491 -15.67 23.90 18.14
CA GLU A 491 -14.84 24.90 18.83
C GLU A 491 -15.06 24.92 20.35
N GLY A 492 -16.29 24.62 20.81
CA GLY A 492 -16.62 24.50 22.23
C GLY A 492 -16.11 23.22 22.91
N GLY A 493 -15.43 22.33 22.19
CA GLY A 493 -14.89 21.07 22.73
C GLY A 493 -15.92 19.94 22.83
N ILE A 494 -17.12 20.13 22.28
CA ILE A 494 -18.15 19.08 22.20
C ILE A 494 -17.77 18.16 21.03
N GLY A 495 -17.64 16.86 21.29
CA GLY A 495 -17.23 15.90 20.27
C GLY A 495 -18.29 14.86 19.94
N CYS A 496 -18.17 14.26 18.76
CA CYS A 496 -18.86 13.02 18.41
C CYS A 496 -17.90 12.06 17.72
N ASN A 497 -18.22 10.77 17.80
CA ASN A 497 -17.51 9.73 17.08
C ASN A 497 -18.41 9.19 15.99
N HIS A 498 -17.89 9.20 14.77
CA HIS A 498 -18.56 8.71 13.59
C HIS A 498 -17.89 7.42 13.13
N ARG A 499 -18.65 6.33 13.05
CA ARG A 499 -18.13 5.08 12.49
C ARG A 499 -18.00 5.21 10.98
N VAL A 500 -16.82 4.92 10.46
CA VAL A 500 -16.59 4.89 9.01
C VAL A 500 -17.06 3.55 8.48
N ALA A 501 -17.85 3.56 7.40
CA ALA A 501 -18.34 2.32 6.82
C ALA A 501 -17.17 1.56 6.16
N PRO A 502 -17.11 0.21 6.25
CA PRO A 502 -16.03 -0.56 5.64
C PRO A 502 -15.84 -0.29 4.13
N ALA A 503 -16.92 -0.02 3.40
CA ALA A 503 -16.87 0.31 1.97
C ALA A 503 -16.16 1.64 1.65
N GLN A 504 -15.98 2.52 2.64
CA GLN A 504 -15.31 3.80 2.49
C GLN A 504 -13.82 3.72 2.83
N LEU A 505 -13.41 2.65 3.53
CA LEU A 505 -12.03 2.38 3.89
C LEU A 505 -11.34 1.66 2.73
N ARG A 506 -10.25 2.24 2.25
CA ARG A 506 -9.39 1.65 1.22
C ARG A 506 -7.94 1.64 1.70
N LEU A 507 -7.19 0.63 1.30
CA LEU A 507 -5.78 0.46 1.61
C LEU A 507 -4.94 0.72 0.35
N LEU A 508 -3.98 1.64 0.43
CA LEU A 508 -3.10 1.97 -0.68
C LEU A 508 -2.29 0.72 -1.12
N GLY A 509 -2.33 0.42 -2.42
CA GLY A 509 -1.65 -0.73 -3.03
C GLY A 509 -2.43 -2.05 -2.93
N HIS A 510 -3.62 -2.05 -2.32
CA HIS A 510 -4.52 -3.21 -2.32
C HIS A 510 -5.88 -2.86 -2.92
N SER A 511 -6.56 -1.89 -2.32
CA SER A 511 -7.87 -1.45 -2.77
C SER A 511 -7.91 0.00 -3.22
N ALA A 512 -6.84 0.79 -3.05
CA ALA A 512 -6.69 2.14 -3.60
C ALA A 512 -5.39 2.27 -4.42
N GLU A 513 -5.47 3.01 -5.51
CA GLU A 513 -4.33 3.36 -6.35
C GLU A 513 -3.67 4.65 -5.85
N ILE A 514 -2.38 4.84 -6.15
CA ILE A 514 -1.66 6.04 -5.68
C ILE A 514 -2.30 7.33 -6.19
N GLU A 515 -2.73 7.39 -7.46
CA GLU A 515 -3.34 8.59 -8.04
C GLU A 515 -4.66 8.97 -7.37
N GLU A 516 -5.31 8.04 -6.66
CA GLU A 516 -6.50 8.36 -5.88
C GLU A 516 -6.22 9.37 -4.76
N LEU A 517 -4.97 9.43 -4.26
CA LEU A 517 -4.58 10.41 -3.24
C LEU A 517 -4.73 11.86 -3.75
N LEU A 518 -4.63 12.10 -5.06
CA LEU A 518 -4.85 13.43 -5.66
C LEU A 518 -6.31 13.90 -5.56
N THR A 519 -7.25 13.00 -5.32
CA THR A 519 -8.65 13.37 -5.09
C THR A 519 -8.87 14.06 -3.74
N PHE A 520 -7.95 13.85 -2.79
CA PHE A 520 -7.94 14.53 -1.49
C PHE A 520 -7.22 15.88 -1.61
N TYR A 521 -6.05 15.89 -2.25
CA TYR A 521 -5.21 17.08 -2.44
C TYR A 521 -4.70 17.12 -3.90
N PRO A 522 -5.30 17.94 -4.78
CA PRO A 522 -4.91 18.01 -6.20
C PRO A 522 -3.48 18.50 -6.46
N ALA A 523 -2.86 19.14 -5.47
CA ALA A 523 -1.48 19.61 -5.46
C ALA A 523 -0.68 18.98 -4.32
N LEU A 524 -0.95 17.69 -4.04
CA LEU A 524 -0.38 16.91 -2.94
C LEU A 524 1.15 17.05 -2.85
N GLU A 525 1.86 17.16 -3.98
CA GLU A 525 3.31 17.28 -4.00
C GLU A 525 3.86 18.60 -3.44
N ARG A 526 3.00 19.61 -3.25
CA ARG A 526 3.36 20.91 -2.66
C ARG A 526 3.11 20.97 -1.16
N GLU A 527 2.48 19.95 -0.59
CA GLU A 527 2.20 19.88 0.83
C GLU A 527 3.48 19.65 1.63
N ALA A 528 3.66 20.34 2.76
CA ALA A 528 4.88 20.27 3.55
C ALA A 528 5.18 18.85 4.09
N TRP A 529 4.14 18.01 4.20
CA TRP A 529 4.19 16.63 4.69
C TRP A 529 4.29 15.59 3.58
N PHE A 530 4.30 16.01 2.30
CA PHE A 530 4.47 15.11 1.16
C PHE A 530 5.77 14.29 1.20
N PRO A 531 6.94 14.81 1.63
CA PRO A 531 8.16 14.00 1.71
C PRO A 531 8.03 12.80 2.65
N ASP A 532 7.35 12.95 3.79
CA ASP A 532 7.09 11.84 4.71
C ASP A 532 6.15 10.79 4.09
N LEU A 533 5.10 11.25 3.39
CA LEU A 533 4.19 10.39 2.64
C LEU A 533 4.93 9.60 1.55
N ALA A 534 5.73 10.28 0.74
CA ALA A 534 6.49 9.66 -0.36
C ALA A 534 7.49 8.62 0.16
N ARG A 535 8.20 8.91 1.27
CA ARG A 535 9.08 7.94 1.94
C ARG A 535 8.33 6.72 2.45
N ALA A 536 7.17 6.91 3.07
CA ALA A 536 6.35 5.79 3.55
C ALA A 536 5.83 4.92 2.40
N ILE A 537 5.39 5.54 1.30
CA ILE A 537 4.99 4.83 0.07
C ILE A 537 6.17 4.02 -0.47
N GLY A 538 7.35 4.63 -0.61
CA GLY A 538 8.57 3.94 -1.07
C GLY A 538 8.96 2.77 -0.17
N ALA A 539 8.89 2.93 1.15
CA ALA A 539 9.15 1.85 2.11
C ALA A 539 8.09 0.75 2.06
N GLY A 540 6.82 1.11 1.85
CA GLY A 540 5.71 0.18 1.62
C GLY A 540 5.93 -0.65 0.36
N LEU A 541 6.24 0.00 -0.77
CA LEU A 541 6.55 -0.65 -2.03
C LEU A 541 7.76 -1.57 -1.92
N ARG A 542 8.84 -1.16 -1.25
CA ARG A 542 10.01 -2.01 -1.02
C ARG A 542 9.68 -3.26 -0.21
N ARG A 543 8.88 -3.13 0.85
CA ARG A 543 8.40 -4.28 1.63
C ARG A 543 7.48 -5.19 0.85
N ALA A 544 6.60 -4.63 0.02
CA ALA A 544 5.70 -5.41 -0.84
C ALA A 544 6.46 -6.13 -1.95
N ALA A 545 7.40 -5.45 -2.61
CA ALA A 545 8.21 -6.00 -3.69
C ALA A 545 9.16 -7.11 -3.22
N ALA A 546 9.67 -7.02 -1.98
CA ALA A 546 10.45 -8.09 -1.37
C ALA A 546 9.62 -9.33 -0.99
N ARG A 547 8.28 -9.29 -1.08
CA ARG A 547 7.45 -10.48 -0.81
C ARG A 547 7.40 -11.35 -2.05
N ALA A 548 8.03 -12.51 -1.97
CA ALA A 548 7.83 -13.62 -2.90
C ALA A 548 7.29 -14.82 -2.11
N THR A 549 6.14 -15.34 -2.51
CA THR A 549 5.56 -16.56 -1.94
C THR A 549 6.08 -17.75 -2.72
N LEU A 550 6.82 -18.63 -2.04
CA LEU A 550 7.31 -19.87 -2.64
C LEU A 550 6.14 -20.84 -2.87
N VAL A 551 5.96 -21.30 -4.11
CA VAL A 551 4.97 -22.32 -4.47
C VAL A 551 5.64 -23.68 -4.69
N LEU A 552 6.75 -23.70 -5.44
CA LEU A 552 7.54 -24.90 -5.68
C LEU A 552 9.03 -24.54 -5.69
N LEU A 553 9.86 -25.32 -4.98
CA LEU A 553 11.30 -25.08 -4.88
C LEU A 553 12.13 -26.23 -5.44
N HIS A 554 13.02 -25.89 -6.34
CA HIS A 554 14.16 -26.71 -6.74
C HIS A 554 15.44 -25.88 -6.64
N PRO A 555 16.23 -26.06 -5.55
CA PRO A 555 17.45 -25.30 -5.34
C PRO A 555 18.48 -25.52 -6.45
N ALA A 556 19.18 -24.46 -6.82
CA ALA A 556 20.14 -24.49 -7.91
C ALA A 556 21.20 -23.39 -7.74
N PRO A 557 22.50 -23.68 -7.96
CA PRO A 557 23.55 -22.65 -7.88
C PRO A 557 23.51 -21.65 -9.04
N ALA A 558 22.82 -22.01 -10.13
CA ALA A 558 22.53 -21.16 -11.27
C ALA A 558 21.08 -21.35 -11.73
N ALA A 559 20.40 -20.28 -12.13
CA ALA A 559 19.00 -20.32 -12.54
C ALA A 559 18.64 -19.30 -13.62
N ILE A 560 17.57 -19.58 -14.38
CA ILE A 560 16.92 -18.63 -15.30
C ILE A 560 15.63 -18.16 -14.64
N LEU A 561 15.54 -16.90 -14.27
CA LEU A 561 14.37 -16.30 -13.62
C LEU A 561 13.57 -15.57 -14.69
N ALA A 562 12.40 -16.10 -15.02
CA ALA A 562 11.51 -15.55 -16.04
C ALA A 562 10.24 -15.00 -15.40
N THR A 563 9.99 -13.71 -15.61
CA THR A 563 8.84 -13.01 -15.05
C THR A 563 7.66 -13.06 -16.01
N ILE A 564 6.56 -13.66 -15.59
CA ILE A 564 5.34 -13.73 -16.38
C ILE A 564 4.55 -12.42 -16.22
N GLY A 565 4.43 -11.68 -17.33
CA GLY A 565 3.68 -10.43 -17.39
C GLY A 565 2.16 -10.59 -17.22
N ALA A 566 1.46 -9.46 -17.21
CA ALA A 566 -0.01 -9.42 -17.13
C ALA A 566 -0.71 -9.68 -18.49
N ASP A 567 0.01 -9.58 -19.61
CA ASP A 567 -0.54 -9.92 -20.92
C ASP A 567 -0.47 -11.44 -21.17
N ARG A 568 -1.62 -12.03 -21.54
CA ARG A 568 -1.71 -13.48 -21.79
C ARG A 568 -0.90 -13.93 -23.00
N SER A 569 -0.80 -13.08 -24.02
CA SER A 569 -0.06 -13.38 -25.25
C SER A 569 1.43 -13.40 -24.96
N ASP A 570 1.93 -12.40 -24.25
CA ASP A 570 3.33 -12.32 -23.83
C ASP A 570 3.70 -13.49 -22.91
N ALA A 571 2.82 -13.84 -21.97
CA ALA A 571 3.01 -15.01 -21.11
C ALA A 571 3.13 -16.31 -21.92
N ALA A 572 2.22 -16.53 -22.88
CA ALA A 572 2.24 -17.71 -23.73
C ALA A 572 3.48 -17.77 -24.64
N LEU A 573 3.89 -16.63 -25.22
CA LEU A 573 5.09 -16.52 -26.04
C LEU A 573 6.35 -16.84 -25.23
N LEU A 574 6.49 -16.25 -24.04
CA LEU A 574 7.65 -16.49 -23.18
C LEU A 574 7.75 -17.97 -22.77
N LEU A 575 6.63 -18.61 -22.42
CA LEU A 575 6.60 -20.02 -22.07
C LEU A 575 6.98 -20.91 -23.27
N ALA A 576 6.48 -20.60 -24.46
CA ALA A 576 6.83 -21.33 -25.68
C ALA A 576 8.32 -21.18 -26.03
N ASP A 577 8.88 -19.97 -25.88
CA ASP A 577 10.31 -19.71 -26.10
C ASP A 577 11.19 -20.45 -25.10
N LEU A 578 10.80 -20.49 -23.82
CA LEU A 578 11.49 -21.25 -22.78
C LEU A 578 11.47 -22.75 -23.06
N ALA A 579 10.33 -23.28 -23.52
CA ALA A 579 10.22 -24.69 -23.91
C ALA A 579 11.13 -25.03 -25.10
N LEU A 580 11.14 -24.17 -26.13
CA LEU A 580 12.00 -24.33 -27.29
C LEU A 580 13.49 -24.24 -26.94
N LEU A 581 13.86 -23.32 -26.05
CA LEU A 581 15.22 -23.19 -25.56
C LEU A 581 15.67 -24.47 -24.84
N ALA A 582 14.80 -25.00 -24.00
CA ALA A 582 15.09 -26.16 -23.18
C ALA A 582 15.19 -27.46 -24.00
N ASP A 583 14.39 -27.60 -25.06
CA ASP A 583 14.53 -28.68 -26.05
C ASP A 583 15.89 -28.63 -26.78
N ARG A 584 16.34 -27.42 -27.13
CA ARG A 584 17.64 -27.20 -27.81
C ARG A 584 18.85 -27.36 -26.88
N ARG A 585 18.68 -27.19 -25.57
CA ARG A 585 19.75 -27.13 -24.58
C ARG A 585 19.44 -28.02 -23.38
N PRO A 586 19.79 -29.32 -23.43
CA PRO A 586 19.56 -30.24 -22.31
C PRO A 586 20.35 -29.88 -21.05
N ASP A 587 21.39 -29.07 -21.18
CA ASP A 587 22.25 -28.55 -20.11
C ASP A 587 21.70 -27.26 -19.45
N LEU A 588 20.46 -26.89 -19.76
CA LEU A 588 19.87 -25.64 -19.28
C LEU A 588 19.82 -25.60 -17.73
N PRO A 589 20.21 -24.48 -17.11
CA PRO A 589 19.95 -24.25 -15.70
C PRO A 589 18.44 -24.28 -15.40
N PRO A 590 18.05 -24.64 -14.16
CA PRO A 590 16.67 -24.58 -13.68
C PRO A 590 15.93 -23.28 -14.05
N ILE A 591 14.75 -23.45 -14.65
CA ILE A 591 13.86 -22.34 -14.97
C ILE A 591 13.00 -22.02 -13.74
N VAL A 592 12.98 -20.75 -13.37
CA VAL A 592 12.23 -20.23 -12.24
C VAL A 592 11.22 -19.25 -12.78
N LEU A 593 9.94 -19.55 -12.61
CA LEU A 593 8.88 -18.64 -13.03
C LEU A 593 8.46 -17.75 -11.86
N LEU A 594 8.39 -16.45 -12.13
CA LEU A 594 7.87 -15.43 -11.23
C LEU A 594 6.51 -14.98 -11.77
N LEU A 595 5.42 -15.34 -11.09
CA LEU A 595 4.06 -15.06 -11.55
C LEU A 595 3.32 -14.09 -10.64
N GLY A 596 2.39 -13.34 -11.21
CA GLY A 596 1.45 -12.52 -10.43
C GLY A 596 0.21 -13.31 -10.02
N SER A 597 -0.54 -12.77 -9.07
CA SER A 597 -1.85 -13.29 -8.66
C SER A 597 -3.00 -13.00 -9.65
N GLY A 598 -2.71 -12.34 -10.77
CA GLY A 598 -3.68 -11.84 -11.74
C GLY A 598 -4.19 -12.85 -12.78
N GLU A 599 -4.78 -12.34 -13.86
CA GLU A 599 -5.48 -13.13 -14.89
C GLU A 599 -4.60 -14.13 -15.66
N THR A 600 -3.28 -13.93 -15.69
CA THR A 600 -2.32 -14.80 -16.38
C THR A 600 -1.90 -16.01 -15.55
N ARG A 601 -2.25 -16.04 -14.25
CA ARG A 601 -1.85 -17.11 -13.32
C ARG A 601 -2.21 -18.51 -13.81
N ALA A 602 -3.44 -18.71 -14.29
CA ALA A 602 -3.88 -20.02 -14.77
C ALA A 602 -3.08 -20.50 -16.00
N THR A 603 -2.86 -19.59 -16.97
CA THR A 603 -2.03 -19.87 -18.16
C THR A 603 -0.60 -20.17 -17.78
N ALA A 604 -0.03 -19.40 -16.84
CA ALA A 604 1.33 -19.58 -16.34
C ALA A 604 1.51 -20.95 -15.68
N LEU A 605 0.56 -21.36 -14.83
CA LEU A 605 0.62 -22.67 -14.16
C LEU A 605 0.49 -23.83 -15.13
N ALA A 606 -0.40 -23.73 -16.12
CA ALA A 606 -0.56 -24.76 -17.15
C ALA A 606 0.73 -24.91 -17.98
N GLY A 607 1.25 -23.81 -18.52
CA GLY A 607 2.49 -23.85 -19.30
C GLY A 607 3.72 -24.24 -18.47
N PHE A 608 3.74 -23.94 -17.17
CA PHE A 608 4.80 -24.43 -16.28
C PHE A 608 4.76 -25.95 -16.13
N GLY A 609 3.57 -26.56 -16.00
CA GLY A 609 3.41 -28.00 -15.98
C GLY A 609 3.91 -28.65 -17.26
N GLU A 610 3.53 -28.11 -18.42
CA GLU A 610 4.01 -28.56 -19.73
C GLU A 610 5.53 -28.46 -19.85
N LEU A 611 6.11 -27.34 -19.39
CA LEU A 611 7.56 -27.13 -19.38
C LEU A 611 8.29 -28.14 -18.48
N GLN A 612 7.73 -28.48 -17.32
CA GLN A 612 8.30 -29.50 -16.44
C GLN A 612 8.27 -30.89 -17.07
N GLU A 613 7.17 -31.24 -17.76
CA GLU A 613 7.04 -32.52 -18.46
C GLU A 613 8.01 -32.64 -19.64
N GLN A 614 8.16 -31.58 -20.44
CA GLN A 614 8.99 -31.60 -21.64
C GLN A 614 10.49 -31.66 -21.34
N VAL A 615 10.95 -30.89 -20.36
CA VAL A 615 12.39 -30.69 -20.15
C VAL A 615 12.96 -31.71 -19.15
N ALA A 616 12.11 -32.48 -18.46
CA ALA A 616 12.48 -33.18 -17.23
C ALA A 616 13.23 -32.26 -16.23
N ALA A 617 13.08 -30.95 -16.39
CA ALA A 617 13.87 -29.96 -15.69
C ALA A 617 13.27 -29.70 -14.32
N ARG A 618 14.19 -29.55 -13.37
CA ARG A 618 13.92 -28.98 -12.07
C ARG A 618 13.55 -27.50 -12.29
N GLY A 619 12.28 -27.14 -12.16
CA GLY A 619 11.82 -25.75 -12.20
C GLY A 619 11.26 -25.24 -10.87
N SER A 620 11.53 -24.00 -10.50
CA SER A 620 10.91 -23.38 -9.31
C SER A 620 9.80 -22.42 -9.69
N LEU A 621 8.92 -22.14 -8.74
CA LEU A 621 7.75 -21.30 -8.94
C LEU A 621 7.54 -20.38 -7.73
N PHE A 622 7.49 -19.08 -8.00
CA PHE A 622 7.22 -18.05 -7.00
C PHE A 622 6.04 -17.17 -7.42
N GLU A 623 5.19 -16.85 -6.46
CA GLU A 623 4.09 -15.89 -6.63
C GLU A 623 4.51 -14.53 -6.05
N LEU A 624 4.33 -13.49 -6.86
CA LEU A 624 4.64 -12.10 -6.55
C LEU A 624 3.33 -11.31 -6.41
N PRO A 625 3.28 -10.32 -5.50
CA PRO A 625 2.15 -9.38 -5.43
C PRO A 625 1.98 -8.61 -6.75
N ASP A 626 3.08 -8.19 -7.36
CA ASP A 626 3.13 -7.46 -8.62
C ASP A 626 4.35 -7.92 -9.45
N PRO A 627 4.17 -8.59 -10.60
CA PRO A 627 5.26 -9.01 -11.48
C PRO A 627 6.12 -7.86 -12.00
N ALA A 628 5.58 -6.65 -12.09
CA ALA A 628 6.37 -5.49 -12.52
C ALA A 628 7.52 -5.22 -11.52
N GLN A 629 7.31 -5.54 -10.24
CA GLN A 629 8.31 -5.39 -9.18
C GLN A 629 9.26 -6.60 -9.01
N ALA A 630 9.27 -7.55 -9.96
CA ALA A 630 10.04 -8.79 -9.84
C ALA A 630 11.54 -8.60 -9.58
N LEU A 631 12.13 -7.53 -10.14
CA LEU A 631 13.54 -7.19 -9.90
C LEU A 631 13.86 -6.98 -8.41
N HIS A 632 12.93 -6.41 -7.66
CA HIS A 632 13.08 -6.14 -6.23
C HIS A 632 12.71 -7.35 -5.35
N ALA A 633 12.10 -8.39 -5.93
CA ALA A 633 11.86 -9.68 -5.28
C ALA A 633 13.09 -10.61 -5.32
N LEU A 634 14.11 -10.26 -6.13
CA LEU A 634 15.31 -11.08 -6.32
C LEU A 634 16.05 -11.45 -5.02
N PRO A 635 16.20 -10.60 -3.98
CA PRO A 635 16.83 -11.02 -2.73
C PRO A 635 16.16 -12.27 -2.15
N THR A 636 14.84 -12.25 -1.99
CA THR A 636 14.08 -13.37 -1.41
C THR A 636 14.09 -14.61 -2.32
N VAL A 637 13.95 -14.41 -3.63
CA VAL A 637 13.95 -15.52 -4.60
C VAL A 637 15.32 -16.20 -4.67
N LEU A 638 16.41 -15.44 -4.80
CA LEU A 638 17.77 -15.97 -4.91
C LEU A 638 18.23 -16.63 -3.61
N ASP A 639 17.86 -16.06 -2.45
CA ASP A 639 18.11 -16.65 -1.14
C ASP A 639 17.43 -18.03 -1.02
N ALA A 640 16.16 -18.14 -1.42
CA ALA A 640 15.42 -19.40 -1.37
C ALA A 640 15.99 -20.45 -2.34
N LEU A 641 16.45 -20.03 -3.53
CA LEU A 641 17.06 -20.91 -4.54
C LEU A 641 18.47 -21.37 -4.16
N GLY A 642 19.21 -20.57 -3.38
CA GLY A 642 20.65 -20.74 -3.20
C GLY A 642 21.44 -20.45 -4.50
N ALA A 643 20.91 -19.59 -5.36
CA ALA A 643 21.52 -19.27 -6.66
C ALA A 643 22.60 -18.21 -6.53
N GLU A 644 23.83 -18.53 -6.91
CA GLU A 644 24.97 -17.60 -6.90
C GLU A 644 25.07 -16.81 -8.21
N ARG A 645 24.54 -17.38 -9.29
CA ARG A 645 24.48 -16.76 -10.62
C ARG A 645 23.09 -16.93 -11.21
N PHE A 646 22.64 -15.98 -12.01
CA PHE A 646 21.33 -16.09 -12.61
C PHE A 646 21.20 -15.27 -13.88
N ILE A 647 20.23 -15.65 -14.71
CA ILE A 647 19.66 -14.80 -15.76
C ILE A 647 18.33 -14.29 -15.24
N PHE A 648 18.05 -13.00 -15.39
CA PHE A 648 16.76 -12.39 -15.11
C PHE A 648 16.12 -11.89 -16.40
N LEU A 649 14.88 -12.30 -16.62
CA LEU A 649 13.99 -11.82 -17.67
C LEU A 649 12.80 -11.15 -16.96
N GLY A 650 12.75 -9.82 -17.05
CA GLY A 650 11.62 -9.02 -16.61
C GLY A 650 10.41 -9.20 -17.53
N PRO A 651 9.26 -8.62 -17.16
CA PRO A 651 8.06 -8.66 -17.99
C PRO A 651 8.33 -8.10 -19.40
N GLY A 652 7.95 -8.86 -20.43
CA GLY A 652 8.09 -8.46 -21.84
C GLY A 652 9.51 -8.60 -22.42
N ALA A 653 10.44 -9.22 -21.71
CA ALA A 653 11.77 -9.50 -22.24
C ALA A 653 11.79 -10.80 -23.06
N PHE A 654 12.14 -10.69 -24.35
CA PHE A 654 12.24 -11.82 -25.29
C PHE A 654 13.62 -11.82 -25.96
N PRO A 655 14.61 -12.54 -25.40
CA PRO A 655 15.90 -12.70 -26.07
C PRO A 655 15.72 -13.47 -27.38
N ASP A 656 16.39 -13.04 -28.45
CA ASP A 656 16.47 -13.88 -29.65
C ASP A 656 17.50 -15.00 -29.44
N ALA A 657 17.71 -15.85 -30.45
CA ALA A 657 18.66 -16.97 -30.34
C ALA A 657 20.09 -16.52 -29.97
N ALA A 658 20.58 -15.42 -30.54
CA ALA A 658 21.91 -14.90 -30.23
C ALA A 658 21.95 -14.27 -28.83
N GLY A 659 20.86 -13.61 -28.42
CA GLY A 659 20.68 -13.11 -27.05
C GLY A 659 20.72 -14.23 -26.01
N TRP A 660 20.04 -15.35 -26.28
CA TRP A 660 20.06 -16.53 -25.40
C TRP A 660 21.45 -17.15 -25.28
N ASP A 661 22.15 -17.36 -26.40
CA ASP A 661 23.51 -17.89 -26.38
C ASP A 661 24.45 -16.99 -25.55
N ALA A 662 24.37 -15.68 -25.73
CA ALA A 662 25.17 -14.73 -24.96
C ALA A 662 24.87 -14.75 -23.44
N LEU A 663 23.59 -14.84 -23.06
CA LEU A 663 23.20 -14.95 -21.64
C LEU A 663 23.70 -16.24 -21.01
N LEU A 664 23.57 -17.37 -21.73
CA LEU A 664 24.01 -18.68 -21.26
C LEU A 664 25.54 -18.77 -21.15
N ASP A 665 26.28 -18.19 -22.10
CA ASP A 665 27.75 -18.11 -22.04
C ASP A 665 28.22 -17.34 -20.81
N VAL A 666 27.56 -16.23 -20.48
CA VAL A 666 27.86 -15.46 -19.26
C VAL A 666 27.52 -16.25 -18.01
N LEU A 667 26.35 -16.91 -18.00
CA LEU A 667 25.93 -17.72 -16.87
C LEU A 667 26.89 -18.89 -16.61
N ALA A 668 27.50 -19.44 -17.67
CA ALA A 668 28.52 -20.48 -17.58
C ALA A 668 29.88 -19.93 -17.12
N ALA A 669 30.26 -18.71 -17.52
CA ALA A 669 31.56 -18.14 -17.24
C ALA A 669 31.84 -17.95 -15.73
N PRO A 670 33.07 -18.24 -15.26
CA PRO A 670 33.47 -18.05 -13.85
C PRO A 670 33.86 -16.60 -13.51
N GLY A 671 33.58 -15.62 -14.38
CA GLY A 671 34.00 -14.22 -14.24
C GLY A 671 33.06 -13.35 -13.37
N PRO A 672 33.56 -12.24 -12.80
CA PRO A 672 32.82 -11.34 -11.89
C PRO A 672 32.10 -10.18 -12.58
N ALA A 673 31.92 -10.19 -13.91
CA ALA A 673 31.36 -9.02 -14.59
C ALA A 673 29.83 -9.18 -14.80
N PRO A 674 29.00 -8.21 -14.40
CA PRO A 674 27.61 -8.14 -14.84
C PRO A 674 27.52 -8.13 -16.35
N PHE A 675 26.58 -8.85 -16.93
CA PHE A 675 26.25 -8.74 -18.34
C PHE A 675 24.79 -8.34 -18.51
N SER A 676 24.57 -7.19 -19.15
CA SER A 676 23.25 -6.72 -19.52
C SER A 676 23.11 -6.76 -21.03
N LEU A 677 21.99 -7.27 -21.52
CA LEU A 677 21.64 -7.13 -22.92
C LEU A 677 20.90 -5.81 -23.10
N THR A 678 21.44 -4.93 -23.92
CA THR A 678 20.66 -3.81 -24.45
C THR A 678 19.68 -4.38 -25.47
N LEU A 679 18.41 -4.50 -25.08
CA LEU A 679 17.34 -4.87 -26.00
C LEU A 679 17.27 -3.82 -27.11
N ARG A 680 17.11 -4.23 -28.37
CA ARG A 680 16.77 -3.35 -29.50
C ARG A 680 15.35 -2.86 -29.29
N SER A 681 15.19 -1.84 -28.46
CA SER A 681 13.98 -1.03 -28.42
C SER A 681 14.05 0.03 -29.53
N GLY A 682 12.90 0.57 -29.94
CA GLY A 682 12.80 1.79 -30.74
C GLY A 682 13.49 3.00 -30.09
N PRO A 683 13.22 4.25 -30.54
CA PRO A 683 14.08 5.43 -30.36
C PRO A 683 14.71 5.63 -28.96
N LEU A 684 15.94 6.16 -28.97
CA LEU A 684 17.00 6.27 -27.95
C LEU A 684 16.65 6.40 -26.45
N ASP A 685 15.48 6.88 -26.05
CA ASP A 685 15.13 7.05 -24.63
C ASP A 685 14.78 5.72 -23.91
N ALA A 686 14.57 4.64 -24.66
CA ALA A 686 14.30 3.30 -24.12
C ALA A 686 15.56 2.52 -23.66
N ALA A 687 16.76 3.02 -23.94
CA ALA A 687 18.01 2.28 -23.73
C ALA A 687 18.34 1.99 -22.25
N ALA A 688 18.00 2.89 -21.33
CA ALA A 688 18.24 2.68 -19.89
C ALA A 688 17.28 1.66 -19.27
N ALA A 689 16.01 1.67 -19.69
CA ALA A 689 14.99 0.73 -19.23
C ALA A 689 15.22 -0.69 -19.79
N ALA A 690 15.82 -0.81 -20.97
CA ALA A 690 16.12 -2.10 -21.59
C ALA A 690 17.12 -2.94 -20.78
N GLY A 691 18.09 -2.31 -20.10
CA GLY A 691 19.17 -3.03 -19.42
C GLY A 691 18.71 -3.81 -18.18
N THR A 692 17.71 -3.32 -17.46
CA THR A 692 17.15 -3.95 -16.25
C THR A 692 16.08 -4.99 -16.56
N ALA A 693 15.56 -5.01 -17.79
CA ALA A 693 14.58 -5.99 -18.24
C ALA A 693 15.20 -7.34 -18.61
N CYS A 694 16.48 -7.40 -18.98
CA CYS A 694 17.14 -8.67 -19.34
C CYS A 694 18.65 -8.63 -19.04
N PHE A 695 19.11 -9.43 -18.08
CA PHE A 695 20.53 -9.47 -17.70
C PHE A 695 20.95 -10.81 -17.09
N ALA A 696 22.25 -11.07 -17.08
CA ALA A 696 22.89 -12.16 -16.34
C ALA A 696 23.85 -11.56 -15.30
N TRP A 697 23.79 -12.03 -14.06
CA TRP A 697 24.57 -11.44 -12.96
C TRP A 697 24.89 -12.43 -11.83
N ARG A 698 25.75 -12.00 -10.91
CA ARG A 698 26.07 -12.68 -9.66
C ARG A 698 25.19 -12.13 -8.55
N ARG A 699 24.74 -13.01 -7.67
CA ARG A 699 23.89 -12.65 -6.52
C ARG A 699 24.51 -11.54 -5.69
N ALA A 700 25.73 -11.71 -5.18
CA ALA A 700 26.36 -10.73 -4.29
C ALA A 700 26.41 -9.30 -4.86
N GLU A 701 26.77 -9.18 -6.15
CA GLU A 701 26.87 -7.89 -6.84
C GLU A 701 25.50 -7.28 -7.15
N CYS A 702 24.56 -8.10 -7.63
CA CYS A 702 23.19 -7.65 -7.90
C CYS A 702 22.50 -7.17 -6.61
N LEU A 703 22.63 -7.94 -5.52
CA LEU A 703 22.06 -7.56 -4.22
C LEU A 703 22.71 -6.31 -3.66
N GLY A 704 24.04 -6.14 -3.81
CA GLY A 704 24.73 -4.91 -3.45
C GLY A 704 24.24 -3.70 -4.24
N TRP A 705 24.01 -3.86 -5.54
CA TRP A 705 23.43 -2.80 -6.38
C TRP A 705 21.97 -2.51 -5.99
N LEU A 706 21.11 -3.53 -5.90
CA LEU A 706 19.70 -3.40 -5.53
C LEU A 706 19.49 -2.74 -4.16
N ALA A 707 20.37 -2.99 -3.19
CA ALA A 707 20.31 -2.36 -1.88
C ALA A 707 20.39 -0.82 -1.95
N THR A 708 21.04 -0.28 -2.98
CA THR A 708 21.19 1.16 -3.23
C THR A 708 20.12 1.73 -4.17
N GLN A 709 19.32 0.88 -4.80
CA GLN A 709 18.28 1.32 -5.72
C GLN A 709 16.97 1.60 -4.98
N PRO A 710 16.28 2.72 -5.30
CA PRO A 710 14.90 2.91 -4.86
C PRO A 710 13.95 2.01 -5.67
N VAL A 711 12.72 1.87 -5.16
CA VAL A 711 11.68 1.04 -5.78
C VAL A 711 10.71 1.98 -6.50
N PRO A 712 10.63 1.97 -7.84
CA PRO A 712 9.77 2.89 -8.56
C PRO A 712 8.30 2.57 -8.31
N VAL A 713 7.50 3.62 -8.10
CA VAL A 713 6.04 3.53 -8.10
C VAL A 713 5.57 3.20 -9.51
N GLY A 714 4.75 2.16 -9.66
CA GLY A 714 4.21 1.71 -10.94
C GLY A 714 4.96 0.54 -11.59
N GLY A 715 5.96 -0.04 -10.92
CA GLY A 715 6.52 -1.33 -11.28
C GLY A 715 7.41 -1.36 -12.52
N LEU A 716 7.55 -0.27 -13.25
CA LEU A 716 8.47 -0.24 -14.38
C LEU A 716 9.85 0.27 -13.93
N ALA A 717 10.87 -0.49 -14.29
CA ALA A 717 12.28 -0.11 -14.14
C ALA A 717 12.67 1.13 -14.99
N SER A 718 11.72 1.73 -15.72
CA SER A 718 11.86 3.03 -16.36
C SER A 718 12.07 4.12 -15.29
N GLY A 719 13.33 4.35 -14.95
CA GLY A 719 13.74 5.29 -13.89
C GLY A 719 14.83 4.75 -13.00
N LEU A 720 15.08 3.43 -12.99
CA LEU A 720 16.29 2.90 -12.39
C LEU A 720 17.50 3.38 -13.22
N PRO A 721 18.61 3.76 -12.55
CA PRO A 721 19.85 4.03 -13.27
C PRO A 721 20.23 2.79 -14.08
N ALA A 722 20.86 3.02 -15.24
CA ALA A 722 21.38 1.94 -16.05
C ALA A 722 22.25 1.02 -15.18
N LEU A 723 22.17 -0.28 -15.44
CA LEU A 723 23.07 -1.24 -14.80
C LEU A 723 24.52 -0.77 -14.98
N PRO A 724 25.41 -0.99 -13.99
CA PRO A 724 26.80 -0.57 -14.08
C PRO A 724 27.38 -0.98 -15.43
N PRO A 725 27.99 -0.06 -16.20
CA PRO A 725 28.36 -0.31 -17.58
C PRO A 725 29.26 -1.53 -17.66
N ASN A 726 28.83 -2.51 -18.45
CA ASN A 726 29.63 -3.68 -18.71
C ASN A 726 30.85 -3.27 -19.56
N ARG A 727 32.02 -3.87 -19.31
CA ARG A 727 33.22 -3.64 -20.14
C ARG A 727 33.13 -4.33 -21.51
N ALA A 728 32.15 -5.23 -21.71
CA ALA A 728 31.92 -5.90 -22.99
C ALA A 728 30.82 -5.19 -23.79
N ALA A 729 31.09 -4.92 -25.08
CA ALA A 729 30.08 -4.42 -26.00
C ALA A 729 28.94 -5.46 -26.12
N PRO A 730 27.67 -5.06 -26.02
CA PRO A 730 26.56 -6.00 -26.12
C PRO A 730 26.52 -6.59 -27.54
N PRO A 731 26.36 -7.91 -27.70
CA PRO A 731 26.10 -8.50 -29.00
C PRO A 731 24.74 -7.99 -29.53
N PRO A 732 24.64 -7.67 -30.83
CA PRO A 732 23.36 -7.27 -31.41
C PRO A 732 22.42 -8.48 -31.49
N GLY A 733 21.37 -8.55 -30.67
CA GLY A 733 20.48 -9.72 -30.71
C GLY A 733 19.38 -9.80 -29.66
N ALA A 734 18.59 -8.75 -29.46
CA ALA A 734 17.33 -8.92 -28.74
C ALA A 734 16.33 -7.89 -29.21
N GLY A 735 15.08 -8.27 -29.44
CA GLY A 735 13.99 -7.33 -29.63
C GLY A 735 13.29 -7.13 -28.31
N ALA A 736 13.18 -5.90 -27.83
CA ALA A 736 12.12 -5.57 -26.89
C ALA A 736 10.96 -5.02 -27.71
N ASP A 737 9.76 -5.53 -27.52
CA ASP A 737 8.64 -4.60 -27.55
C ASP A 737 8.91 -3.69 -26.34
N PRO A 738 9.17 -2.37 -26.51
CA PRO A 738 9.16 -1.44 -25.39
C PRO A 738 7.73 -1.47 -24.87
N GLY A 739 7.42 -2.52 -24.10
CA GLY A 739 6.07 -2.88 -23.71
C GLY A 739 5.44 -1.62 -23.18
N ARG A 740 4.21 -1.34 -23.65
CA ARG A 740 3.42 -0.15 -23.33
C ARG A 740 3.85 0.38 -21.97
N LEU A 741 4.72 1.38 -21.95
CA LEU A 741 5.12 2.02 -20.71
C LEU A 741 3.82 2.42 -20.06
N VAL A 742 3.45 1.74 -18.97
CA VAL A 742 2.21 2.04 -18.27
C VAL A 742 2.37 3.49 -17.89
N PRO A 743 1.51 4.40 -18.41
CA PRO A 743 1.73 5.82 -18.22
C PRO A 743 1.79 6.08 -16.72
N VAL A 744 2.97 6.45 -16.25
CA VAL A 744 3.20 6.69 -14.83
C VAL A 744 2.42 7.95 -14.49
N GLY A 745 1.46 7.80 -13.59
CA GLY A 745 0.62 8.90 -13.15
C GLY A 745 1.45 10.08 -12.58
N ARG A 746 0.81 11.25 -12.47
CA ARG A 746 1.49 12.47 -12.03
C ARG A 746 2.07 12.30 -10.62
N LEU A 747 1.32 11.69 -9.71
CA LEU A 747 1.76 11.52 -8.33
C LEU A 747 2.85 10.46 -8.22
N ALA A 748 2.73 9.35 -8.97
CA ALA A 748 3.79 8.35 -9.03
C ALA A 748 5.12 8.95 -9.50
N ARG A 749 5.09 9.85 -10.51
CA ARG A 749 6.28 10.62 -10.93
C ARG A 749 6.83 11.54 -9.84
N ALA A 750 5.95 12.22 -9.09
CA ALA A 750 6.38 13.10 -8.00
C ALA A 750 7.02 12.31 -6.84
N VAL A 751 6.44 11.16 -6.46
CA VAL A 751 7.02 10.27 -5.45
C VAL A 751 8.36 9.72 -5.92
N ASN A 752 8.44 9.25 -7.17
CA ASN A 752 9.71 8.83 -7.76
C ASN A 752 10.72 9.98 -7.70
N ALA A 753 10.42 11.16 -8.24
CA ALA A 753 11.35 12.28 -8.24
C ALA A 753 11.95 12.59 -6.85
N LEU A 754 11.16 12.44 -5.78
CA LEU A 754 11.62 12.60 -4.41
C LEU A 754 12.48 11.42 -3.92
N LEU A 755 12.10 10.19 -4.22
CA LEU A 755 12.84 8.97 -3.82
C LEU A 755 14.16 8.79 -4.60
N PHE A 756 14.23 9.31 -5.82
CA PHE A 756 15.40 9.25 -6.71
C PHE A 756 16.27 10.51 -6.62
N ALA A 757 15.85 11.56 -5.91
CA ALA A 757 16.67 12.74 -5.71
C ALA A 757 17.95 12.35 -4.96
N PRO A 758 19.15 12.74 -5.45
CA PRO A 758 20.37 12.53 -4.69
C PRO A 758 20.22 13.25 -3.35
N GLU A 759 20.54 12.58 -2.24
CA GLU A 759 20.58 13.22 -0.93
C GLU A 759 21.56 14.39 -1.00
N THR A 760 21.05 15.61 -1.17
CA THR A 760 21.86 16.80 -1.02
C THR A 760 22.33 16.81 0.43
N PRO A 761 23.64 16.73 0.71
CA PRO A 761 24.13 16.73 2.07
C PRO A 761 23.60 17.99 2.75
N HIS A 762 22.78 17.82 3.79
CA HIS A 762 22.32 18.92 4.63
C HIS A 762 23.55 19.46 5.36
N GLY A 763 24.02 20.63 4.91
CA GLY A 763 25.16 21.34 5.48
C GLY A 763 24.87 22.01 6.81
#